data_AF-A0A7J5YY03-F1
#
_entry.id   AF-A0A7J5YY03-F1
#
_cell.length_a   1.000
_cell.length_b   1.000
_cell.length_c   1.000
_cell.angle_alpha   90.00
_cell.angle_beta   90.00
_cell.angle_gamma   90.00
#
_symmetry.space_group_name_H-M   'P 1'
#
loop_
_entity.id
_entity.type
_entity.pdbx_description
1 polymer ?
#
loop_
_entity_poly.entity_id
_entity_poly.type
_entity_poly.pdbx_seq_one_letter_code
_entity_poly.pdbx_strand_id
1 'polypeptide(L)'
;MFASILLLCVCMVFILLQLKSRRPKNFPPGPSPLPILGNILELSLDNPLKDFERLRNTYGNVYSVFLGTKAAVVINGMKAMKDAIVTKGIDFAGRPQDLFVNDSTERKDYGPSWKDHRRFALTTLRNFGLGKNSMEERIHGEIKYITDDLEKSIGKSFSPQLMFHNAASNIICQVLFGQRYEYDDEFIKVIVKCFTDNAKLANGPWAMLYDSFPMIRSLPLPFRRAFKNVKTCQALALPVVQEHKKTRVPGQPRDFVDCYLDRLDKEKGNDASTFSEDLMIMYTLDLHFAGTDTTSNTLLTGFLYLMTYPHIQERCQQEIDEVFGGKDQASPRMCLGEGLARMELFLILVTLLRKFNFIWPEDAGKPDYTPVYGVTLTPQLYHMKIQNFIMIVSVVLLFGAVLLLSLLFQNHRTKDFPPGPRPLPILGNLLQLNLDNPIADLERLAKRYGNVYSIFIGKRPAVVINGLQALKEALVTKAADFSGRSQDLMVNHVVLVKANAQGVILADYNAAWKEQRRFGLMTLRNFGLGKQTMEQNILRETDHITQLIEQSVGKIMNPQLLFHNAASNIICQVLFARHFDYEDEFMKFFVGLFQETSKIFNGRWGMIYDSIPIVRNLPLPFRKAFDLFKVAHEKRLVMVAENKKTEFLRGDDGSSFSEDQLCAFILDLHFAGTDTTANTLLTAFLYLMNYPKIQERCQQEIDNVLDGKIEACFEDRHQMPYVQAVIHEIQRVADTVPLSVFHCTSKDTQLMGYSIPKVRGKYYLRADRKPNACSRICSCHFPLRKRKRPVSFEAQNVEEHSYCLRGIIDGMEEETTCLMTEEEAGPLTQAAANEGPRPLSENAEEQATKIQLDESKAKQSYCRDKYSASQLSERLFRMETGLPDRDTFSAVCEYVARFEGSITYPEGWFPKALSLENQVFMTLMKLRHNYSHLHLAALFHCGESTVKNVIVTFIEVLHKLLFKDIMSTVPSKPACLLHFGTSKTAE
;
A
#
# COMPACT_ATOMS: atom_id res chain seq x y z
N MET A 1 -69.67 -13.72 -32.91
CA MET A 1 -68.66 -13.51 -31.85
C MET A 1 -67.23 -13.54 -32.39
N PHE A 2 -66.76 -14.62 -33.01
CA PHE A 2 -65.38 -14.69 -33.54
C PHE A 2 -65.04 -13.60 -34.58
N ALA A 3 -65.94 -13.36 -35.54
CA ALA A 3 -65.77 -12.28 -36.53
C ALA A 3 -65.78 -10.88 -35.90
N SER A 4 -66.59 -10.67 -34.85
CA SER A 4 -66.67 -9.41 -34.10
C SER A 4 -65.39 -9.15 -33.31
N ILE A 5 -64.81 -10.19 -32.69
CA ILE A 5 -63.53 -10.12 -32.00
C ILE A 5 -62.40 -9.86 -33.00
N LEU A 6 -62.40 -10.54 -34.15
CA LEU A 6 -61.41 -10.33 -35.21
C LEU A 6 -61.50 -8.89 -35.76
N LEU A 7 -62.70 -8.38 -36.00
CA LEU A 7 -62.91 -6.99 -36.45
C LEU A 7 -62.44 -5.99 -35.39
N LEU A 8 -62.70 -6.26 -34.10
CA LEU A 8 -62.23 -5.43 -33.00
C LEU A 8 -60.70 -5.46 -32.87
N CYS A 9 -60.07 -6.62 -33.09
CA CYS A 9 -58.62 -6.77 -33.16
C CYS A 9 -58.03 -6.03 -34.37
N VAL A 10 -58.64 -6.12 -35.56
CA VAL A 10 -58.21 -5.39 -36.76
C VAL A 10 -58.38 -3.89 -36.57
N CYS A 11 -59.48 -3.43 -35.97
CA CYS A 11 -59.70 -2.03 -35.62
C CYS A 11 -58.68 -1.56 -34.56
N MET A 12 -58.40 -2.35 -33.53
CA MET A 12 -57.34 -2.07 -32.54
C MET A 12 -55.97 -1.97 -33.20
N VAL A 13 -55.61 -2.90 -34.09
CA VAL A 13 -54.34 -2.87 -34.84
C VAL A 13 -54.28 -1.67 -35.78
N PHE A 14 -55.37 -1.34 -36.46
CA PHE A 14 -55.46 -0.15 -37.31
C PHE A 14 -55.32 1.14 -36.49
N ILE A 15 -55.96 1.23 -35.32
CA ILE A 15 -55.82 2.34 -34.38
C ILE A 15 -54.38 2.42 -33.86
N LEU A 16 -53.74 1.30 -33.49
CA LEU A 16 -52.34 1.26 -33.06
C LEU A 16 -51.36 1.67 -34.18
N LEU A 17 -51.66 1.35 -35.43
CA LEU A 17 -50.88 1.78 -36.61
C LEU A 17 -51.04 3.27 -36.91
N GLN A 18 -52.24 3.84 -36.68
CA GLN A 18 -52.51 5.29 -36.82
C GLN A 18 -51.94 6.10 -35.64
N LEU A 19 -51.83 5.50 -34.44
CA LEU A 19 -51.20 6.08 -33.25
C LEU A 19 -49.68 5.93 -33.21
N LYS A 20 -49.07 5.40 -34.28
CA LYS A 20 -47.62 5.18 -34.35
C LYS A 20 -46.91 6.53 -34.47
N SER A 21 -46.22 6.95 -33.42
CA SER A 21 -45.40 8.17 -33.40
C SER A 21 -44.34 8.12 -34.51
N ARG A 22 -44.47 8.96 -35.53
CA ARG A 22 -43.51 9.06 -36.64
C ARG A 22 -42.50 10.17 -36.37
N ARG A 23 -41.22 9.88 -36.59
CA ARG A 23 -40.16 10.89 -36.53
C ARG A 23 -40.33 11.93 -37.65
N PRO A 24 -40.14 13.23 -37.36
CA PRO A 24 -40.07 14.26 -38.39
C PRO A 24 -38.98 13.96 -39.43
N LYS A 25 -39.12 14.51 -40.65
CA LYS A 25 -38.05 14.44 -41.65
C LYS A 25 -36.78 15.12 -41.12
N ASN A 26 -35.62 14.50 -41.31
CA ASN A 26 -34.31 14.96 -40.83
C ASN A 26 -34.16 15.01 -39.29
N PHE A 27 -35.00 14.30 -38.54
CA PHE A 27 -34.86 14.17 -37.09
C PHE A 27 -33.73 13.18 -36.71
N PRO A 28 -33.02 13.37 -35.58
CA PRO A 28 -31.94 12.48 -35.17
C PRO A 28 -32.36 10.99 -35.09
N PRO A 29 -31.45 10.05 -35.43
CA PRO A 29 -31.74 8.62 -35.39
C PRO A 29 -32.01 8.13 -33.96
N GLY A 30 -32.53 6.92 -33.78
CA GLY A 30 -32.75 6.34 -32.45
C GLY A 30 -33.61 5.08 -32.50
N PRO A 31 -33.98 4.51 -31.34
CA PRO A 31 -34.78 3.28 -31.28
C PRO A 31 -36.22 3.49 -31.78
N SER A 32 -36.88 2.43 -32.23
CA SER A 32 -38.25 2.51 -32.77
C SER A 32 -39.26 2.67 -31.64
N PRO A 33 -40.10 3.72 -31.62
CA PRO A 33 -41.04 3.94 -30.52
C PRO A 33 -42.23 2.97 -30.60
N LEU A 34 -42.65 2.46 -29.44
CA LEU A 34 -43.93 1.77 -29.28
C LEU A 34 -45.09 2.77 -29.32
N PRO A 35 -46.26 2.41 -29.88
CA PRO A 35 -47.44 3.27 -29.85
C PRO A 35 -47.79 3.65 -28.40
N ILE A 36 -48.07 4.93 -28.15
CA ILE A 36 -48.44 5.52 -26.84
C ILE A 36 -47.30 5.52 -25.80
N LEU A 37 -46.57 4.41 -25.63
CA LEU A 37 -45.50 4.23 -24.63
C LEU A 37 -44.15 4.81 -25.06
N GLY A 38 -43.91 5.02 -26.36
CA GLY A 38 -42.62 5.47 -26.87
C GLY A 38 -41.52 4.46 -26.59
N ASN A 39 -40.41 4.93 -26.01
CA ASN A 39 -39.21 4.15 -25.67
C ASN A 39 -39.07 3.92 -24.15
N ILE A 40 -40.12 4.15 -23.35
CA ILE A 40 -40.05 4.03 -21.88
C ILE A 40 -39.63 2.61 -21.45
N LEU A 41 -40.13 1.57 -22.13
CA LEU A 41 -39.80 0.19 -21.80
C LEU A 41 -38.34 -0.19 -22.13
N GLU A 42 -37.65 0.62 -22.93
CA GLU A 42 -36.22 0.44 -23.24
C GLU A 42 -35.31 1.15 -22.21
N LEU A 43 -35.89 1.99 -21.34
CA LEU A 43 -35.21 2.74 -20.30
C LEU A 43 -35.50 2.10 -18.94
N SER A 44 -34.46 1.79 -18.18
CA SER A 44 -34.57 1.41 -16.78
C SER A 44 -35.14 2.58 -15.98
N LEU A 45 -36.15 2.29 -15.15
CA LEU A 45 -36.71 3.25 -14.19
C LEU A 45 -35.75 3.57 -13.04
N ASP A 46 -34.76 2.70 -12.80
CA ASP A 46 -33.81 2.85 -11.68
C ASP A 46 -32.53 3.58 -12.10
N ASN A 47 -32.03 3.40 -13.33
CA ASN A 47 -30.86 4.12 -13.83
C ASN A 47 -30.81 4.20 -15.37
N PRO A 48 -31.53 5.15 -15.98
CA PRO A 48 -31.58 5.32 -17.43
C PRO A 48 -30.28 5.87 -18.04
N LEU A 49 -29.29 6.33 -17.24
CA LEU A 49 -28.01 6.81 -17.78
C LEU A 49 -27.24 5.71 -18.50
N LYS A 50 -27.29 4.47 -17.96
CA LYS A 50 -26.67 3.31 -18.61
C LYS A 50 -27.34 2.99 -19.94
N ASP A 51 -28.66 3.12 -20.00
CA ASP A 51 -29.42 2.93 -21.23
C ASP A 51 -29.13 4.03 -22.25
N PHE A 52 -28.97 5.27 -21.81
CA PHE A 52 -28.53 6.37 -22.69
C PHE A 52 -27.13 6.14 -23.26
N GLU A 53 -26.18 5.64 -22.46
CA GLU A 53 -24.85 5.30 -22.98
C GLU A 53 -24.91 4.12 -23.98
N ARG A 54 -25.76 3.12 -23.72
CA ARG A 54 -26.03 2.02 -24.67
C ARG A 54 -26.60 2.55 -25.99
N LEU A 55 -27.57 3.47 -25.92
CA LEU A 55 -28.17 4.10 -27.09
C LEU A 55 -27.16 4.99 -27.83
N ARG A 56 -26.29 5.71 -27.12
CA ARG A 56 -25.19 6.48 -27.70
C ARG A 56 -24.25 5.59 -28.52
N ASN A 57 -23.86 4.44 -28.00
CA ASN A 57 -22.98 3.50 -28.72
C ASN A 57 -23.62 2.97 -30.02
N THR A 58 -24.96 2.94 -30.07
CA THR A 58 -25.71 2.43 -31.22
C THR A 58 -26.05 3.52 -32.25
N TYR A 59 -26.45 4.71 -31.80
CA TYR A 59 -27.02 5.77 -32.63
C TYR A 59 -26.12 7.02 -32.74
N GLY A 60 -24.99 7.04 -32.04
CA GLY A 60 -24.02 8.12 -32.04
C GLY A 60 -24.25 9.18 -30.95
N ASN A 61 -23.51 10.28 -31.05
CA ASN A 61 -23.50 11.35 -30.04
C ASN A 61 -24.80 12.20 -30.02
N VAL A 62 -25.64 12.13 -31.05
CA VAL A 62 -26.93 12.85 -31.10
C VAL A 62 -28.00 11.90 -31.61
N TYR A 63 -28.95 11.55 -30.75
CA TYR A 63 -30.03 10.60 -31.07
C TYR A 63 -31.36 11.02 -30.44
N SER A 64 -32.46 10.44 -30.87
CA SER A 64 -33.81 10.74 -30.39
C SER A 64 -34.49 9.56 -29.71
N VAL A 65 -35.21 9.86 -28.63
CA VAL A 65 -36.06 8.93 -27.87
C VAL A 65 -37.46 9.52 -27.71
N PHE A 66 -38.47 8.68 -27.59
CA PHE A 66 -39.83 9.11 -27.30
C PHE A 66 -40.19 8.78 -25.84
N LEU A 67 -40.51 9.79 -25.04
CA LEU A 67 -41.06 9.62 -23.70
C LEU A 67 -42.59 9.69 -23.81
N GLY A 68 -43.24 8.52 -23.87
CA GLY A 68 -44.64 8.41 -24.25
C GLY A 68 -44.83 8.84 -25.70
N THR A 69 -45.61 9.90 -25.92
CA THR A 69 -45.82 10.50 -27.26
C THR A 69 -44.86 11.64 -27.58
N LYS A 70 -44.07 12.12 -26.62
CA LYS A 70 -43.19 13.30 -26.78
C LYS A 70 -41.82 12.89 -27.30
N ALA A 71 -41.36 13.56 -28.36
CA ALA A 71 -40.01 13.38 -28.87
C ALA A 71 -38.99 14.17 -28.04
N ALA A 72 -37.89 13.52 -27.65
CA ALA A 72 -36.75 14.12 -26.97
C ALA A 72 -35.46 13.81 -27.76
N VAL A 73 -34.54 14.77 -27.81
CA VAL A 73 -33.21 14.61 -28.42
C VAL A 73 -32.18 14.55 -27.30
N VAL A 74 -31.38 13.50 -27.27
CA VAL A 74 -30.29 13.33 -26.31
C VAL A 74 -28.98 13.71 -27.00
N ILE A 75 -28.25 14.64 -26.40
CA ILE A 75 -26.96 15.14 -26.88
C ILE A 75 -25.88 14.63 -25.93
N ASN A 76 -24.93 13.88 -26.48
CA ASN A 76 -23.84 13.25 -25.74
C ASN A 76 -22.48 13.64 -26.32
N GLY A 77 -21.46 13.65 -25.46
CA GLY A 77 -20.08 13.95 -25.85
C GLY A 77 -19.76 15.43 -26.01
N MET A 78 -18.52 15.78 -25.68
CA MET A 78 -18.07 17.18 -25.52
C MET A 78 -18.26 18.03 -26.77
N LYS A 79 -17.98 17.50 -27.97
CA LYS A 79 -18.10 18.24 -29.23
C LYS A 79 -19.55 18.64 -29.54
N ALA A 80 -20.49 17.71 -29.38
CA ALA A 80 -21.91 17.96 -29.64
C ALA A 80 -22.52 18.86 -28.56
N MET A 81 -22.14 18.68 -27.29
CA MET A 81 -22.56 19.56 -26.20
C MET A 81 -22.04 21.00 -26.37
N LYS A 82 -20.77 21.19 -26.77
CA LYS A 82 -20.21 22.53 -27.04
C LYS A 82 -20.91 23.22 -28.21
N ASP A 83 -21.23 22.48 -29.27
CA ASP A 83 -21.99 23.04 -30.40
C ASP A 83 -23.39 23.47 -29.95
N ALA A 84 -24.13 22.63 -29.22
CA ALA A 84 -25.50 22.93 -28.81
C ALA A 84 -25.59 23.99 -27.69
N ILE A 85 -24.83 23.84 -26.60
CA ILE A 85 -25.02 24.61 -25.36
C ILE A 85 -24.19 25.90 -25.33
N VAL A 86 -23.07 25.96 -26.06
CA VAL A 86 -22.18 27.13 -26.11
C VAL A 86 -22.36 27.87 -27.43
N THR A 87 -22.14 27.18 -28.56
CA THR A 87 -22.14 27.82 -29.89
C THR A 87 -23.54 28.24 -30.32
N LYS A 88 -24.53 27.35 -30.13
CA LYS A 88 -25.95 27.59 -30.41
C LYS A 88 -26.75 27.82 -29.12
N GLY A 89 -26.09 28.37 -28.10
CA GLY A 89 -26.65 28.45 -26.75
C GLY A 89 -27.95 29.24 -26.62
N ILE A 90 -28.28 30.12 -27.58
CA ILE A 90 -29.57 30.83 -27.64
C ILE A 90 -30.68 29.90 -28.15
N ASP A 91 -30.41 29.12 -29.20
CA ASP A 91 -31.39 28.20 -29.82
C ASP A 91 -31.78 27.06 -28.87
N PHE A 92 -30.84 26.63 -28.02
CA PHE A 92 -31.06 25.58 -27.01
C PHE A 92 -31.39 26.12 -25.61
N ALA A 93 -31.74 27.40 -25.48
CA ALA A 93 -31.99 28.01 -24.19
C ALA A 93 -33.38 27.72 -23.60
N GLY A 94 -34.32 27.11 -24.34
CA GLY A 94 -35.70 26.86 -23.86
C GLY A 94 -35.82 25.83 -22.72
N ARG A 95 -36.95 25.84 -21.99
CA ARG A 95 -37.33 24.79 -21.03
C ARG A 95 -38.70 24.18 -21.36
N PRO A 96 -38.82 22.84 -21.42
CA PRO A 96 -40.07 22.16 -21.79
C PRO A 96 -41.15 22.33 -20.72
N GLN A 97 -42.21 23.09 -20.99
CA GLN A 97 -43.18 23.49 -19.95
C GLN A 97 -44.02 22.32 -19.40
N ASP A 98 -44.28 21.28 -20.19
CA ASP A 98 -45.18 20.18 -19.80
C ASP A 98 -44.49 19.02 -19.06
N LEU A 99 -43.41 19.27 -18.31
CA LEU A 99 -42.71 18.25 -17.50
C LEU A 99 -42.98 18.45 -16.01
N PHE A 100 -43.01 17.36 -15.25
CA PHE A 100 -43.27 17.28 -13.82
C PHE A 100 -42.46 18.30 -13.02
N VAL A 101 -41.17 18.42 -13.33
CA VAL A 101 -40.28 19.37 -12.65
C VAL A 101 -40.72 20.81 -12.92
N ASN A 102 -41.14 21.16 -14.13
CA ASN A 102 -41.57 22.52 -14.46
C ASN A 102 -43.01 22.81 -13.99
N ASP A 103 -43.90 21.82 -14.02
CA ASP A 103 -45.26 21.92 -13.47
C ASP A 103 -45.22 22.07 -11.94
N SER A 104 -44.28 21.43 -11.25
CA SER A 104 -44.14 21.53 -9.79
C SER A 104 -43.43 22.80 -9.31
N THR A 105 -42.56 23.39 -10.13
CA THR A 105 -41.76 24.59 -9.77
C THR A 105 -42.18 25.87 -10.51
N GLU A 106 -43.19 25.79 -11.39
CA GLU A 106 -43.71 26.89 -12.22
C GLU A 106 -42.63 27.68 -13.00
N ARG A 107 -41.62 26.98 -13.51
CA ARG A 107 -40.45 27.60 -14.17
C ARG A 107 -40.78 28.20 -15.54
N LYS A 108 -40.60 29.52 -15.65
CA LYS A 108 -40.80 30.27 -16.91
C LYS A 108 -39.81 29.86 -18.02
N ASP A 109 -40.32 29.79 -19.25
CA ASP A 109 -39.53 29.54 -20.46
C ASP A 109 -38.58 30.71 -20.78
N TYR A 110 -37.66 30.50 -21.73
CA TYR A 110 -36.75 31.52 -22.21
C TYR A 110 -37.51 32.67 -22.89
N GLY A 111 -37.55 33.82 -22.22
CA GLY A 111 -38.22 35.03 -22.70
C GLY A 111 -37.75 36.27 -21.94
N PRO A 112 -38.39 37.44 -22.18
CA PRO A 112 -38.02 38.70 -21.51
C PRO A 112 -38.00 38.59 -19.97
N SER A 113 -39.05 38.02 -19.39
CA SER A 113 -39.15 37.79 -17.93
C SER A 113 -37.96 36.97 -17.38
N TRP A 114 -37.60 35.86 -18.03
CA TRP A 114 -36.46 35.05 -17.60
C TRP A 114 -35.12 35.78 -17.72
N LYS A 115 -34.92 36.55 -18.82
CA LYS A 115 -33.70 37.34 -19.04
C LYS A 115 -33.54 38.42 -17.96
N ASP A 116 -34.62 39.12 -17.64
CA ASP A 116 -34.64 40.17 -16.63
C ASP A 116 -34.33 39.62 -15.24
N HIS A 117 -35.00 38.54 -14.84
CA HIS A 117 -34.79 37.90 -13.53
C HIS A 117 -33.41 37.29 -13.40
N ARG A 118 -32.88 36.66 -14.45
CA ARG A 118 -31.51 36.13 -14.44
C ARG A 118 -30.48 37.25 -14.33
N ARG A 119 -30.63 38.33 -15.11
CA ARG A 119 -29.72 39.48 -15.04
C ARG A 119 -29.78 40.14 -13.67
N PHE A 120 -30.98 40.33 -13.13
CA PHE A 120 -31.20 40.82 -11.78
C PHE A 120 -30.48 39.95 -10.76
N ALA A 121 -30.74 38.64 -10.75
CA ALA A 121 -30.19 37.74 -9.76
C ALA A 121 -28.65 37.63 -9.85
N LEU A 122 -28.06 37.57 -11.05
CA LEU A 122 -26.60 37.62 -11.21
C LEU A 122 -26.00 38.91 -10.65
N THR A 123 -26.65 40.05 -10.91
CA THR A 123 -26.18 41.35 -10.42
C THR A 123 -26.27 41.42 -8.90
N THR A 124 -27.38 40.97 -8.33
CA THR A 124 -27.63 40.95 -6.89
C THR A 124 -26.67 40.01 -6.16
N LEU A 125 -26.49 38.78 -6.63
CA LEU A 125 -25.54 37.82 -6.05
C LEU A 125 -24.08 38.31 -6.12
N ARG A 126 -23.71 39.02 -7.20
CA ARG A 126 -22.40 39.70 -7.31
C ARG A 126 -22.25 40.82 -6.29
N ASN A 127 -23.30 41.61 -6.07
CA ASN A 127 -23.27 42.73 -5.14
C ASN A 127 -23.23 42.27 -3.66
N PHE A 128 -23.90 41.16 -3.33
CA PHE A 128 -23.95 40.60 -1.97
C PHE A 128 -22.80 39.63 -1.61
N GLY A 129 -21.94 39.26 -2.57
CA GLY A 129 -20.68 38.62 -2.20
C GLY A 129 -19.94 37.78 -3.23
N LEU A 130 -20.44 37.55 -4.44
CA LEU A 130 -19.63 36.90 -5.49
C LEU A 130 -18.51 37.85 -5.98
N GLY A 131 -17.37 37.83 -5.29
CA GLY A 131 -16.17 38.64 -5.59
C GLY A 131 -15.78 39.67 -4.52
N LYS A 132 -16.36 39.61 -3.31
CA LYS A 132 -15.98 40.41 -2.13
C LYS A 132 -15.85 39.51 -0.90
N ASN A 133 -15.08 39.92 0.11
CA ASN A 133 -14.83 39.13 1.35
C ASN A 133 -16.11 38.78 2.14
N SER A 134 -17.23 39.47 1.90
CA SER A 134 -18.49 39.27 2.64
C SER A 134 -19.11 37.88 2.45
N MET A 135 -18.91 37.20 1.32
CA MET A 135 -19.43 35.83 1.13
C MET A 135 -18.56 34.82 1.86
N GLU A 136 -17.24 35.00 1.78
CA GLU A 136 -16.27 34.17 2.46
C GLU A 136 -16.49 34.21 3.98
N GLU A 137 -16.77 35.40 4.56
CA GLU A 137 -17.12 35.55 5.98
C GLU A 137 -18.38 34.76 6.38
N ARG A 138 -19.42 34.77 5.55
CA ARG A 138 -20.66 34.01 5.78
C ARG A 138 -20.41 32.50 5.76
N ILE A 139 -19.63 32.03 4.79
CA ILE A 139 -19.25 30.62 4.66
C ILE A 139 -18.37 30.20 5.85
N HIS A 140 -17.36 30.99 6.23
CA HIS A 140 -16.54 30.74 7.43
C HIS A 140 -17.38 30.75 8.70
N GLY A 141 -18.37 31.63 8.78
CA GLY A 141 -19.37 31.64 9.85
C GLY A 141 -20.06 30.28 9.98
N GLU A 142 -20.56 29.71 8.88
CA GLU A 142 -21.21 28.39 8.88
C GLU A 142 -20.23 27.26 9.18
N ILE A 143 -19.00 27.33 8.65
CA ILE A 143 -17.95 26.33 8.89
C ILE A 143 -17.62 26.18 10.38
N LYS A 144 -17.68 27.27 11.16
CA LYS A 144 -17.49 27.18 12.62
C LYS A 144 -18.53 26.25 13.28
N TYR A 145 -19.80 26.39 12.92
CA TYR A 145 -20.87 25.52 13.45
C TYR A 145 -20.69 24.07 13.01
N ILE A 146 -20.36 23.84 11.73
CA ILE A 146 -20.05 22.49 11.23
C ILE A 146 -18.89 21.89 12.05
N THR A 147 -17.84 22.67 12.24
CA THR A 147 -16.64 22.25 12.97
C THR A 147 -16.95 21.89 14.42
N ASP A 148 -17.73 22.72 15.12
CA ASP A 148 -18.12 22.47 16.51
C ASP A 148 -18.95 21.18 16.66
N ASP A 149 -19.85 20.91 15.70
CA ASP A 149 -20.63 19.67 15.69
C ASP A 149 -19.79 18.43 15.35
N LEU A 150 -18.78 18.58 14.48
CA LEU A 150 -17.80 17.53 14.19
C LEU A 150 -16.89 17.24 15.40
N GLU A 151 -16.47 18.26 16.15
CA GLU A 151 -15.66 18.09 17.37
C GLU A 151 -16.41 17.30 18.45
N LYS A 152 -17.69 17.61 18.68
CA LYS A 152 -18.56 16.85 19.61
C LYS A 152 -18.75 15.39 19.20
N SER A 153 -18.54 15.09 17.91
CA SER A 153 -18.75 13.79 17.30
C SER A 153 -17.47 12.96 17.12
N ILE A 154 -16.31 13.46 17.59
CA ILE A 154 -15.02 12.75 17.51
C ILE A 154 -15.13 11.36 18.16
N GLY A 155 -14.63 10.35 17.45
CA GLY A 155 -14.67 8.95 17.88
C GLY A 155 -16.03 8.24 17.74
N LYS A 156 -17.11 8.94 17.38
CA LYS A 156 -18.43 8.36 17.13
C LYS A 156 -18.67 8.21 15.62
N SER A 157 -19.52 7.24 15.27
CA SER A 157 -20.01 7.05 13.89
C SER A 157 -21.34 7.79 13.71
N PHE A 158 -21.47 8.61 12.67
CA PHE A 158 -22.72 9.33 12.36
C PHE A 158 -22.86 9.59 10.85
N SER A 159 -24.08 9.97 10.41
CA SER A 159 -24.34 10.29 9.01
C SER A 159 -24.23 11.80 8.73
N PRO A 160 -23.43 12.24 7.73
CA PRO A 160 -23.25 13.65 7.42
C PRO A 160 -24.37 14.29 6.60
N GLN A 161 -25.39 13.52 6.16
CA GLN A 161 -26.39 13.99 5.20
C GLN A 161 -27.11 15.26 5.66
N LEU A 162 -27.70 15.24 6.86
CA LEU A 162 -28.47 16.38 7.37
C LEU A 162 -27.58 17.59 7.65
N MET A 163 -26.35 17.36 8.12
CA MET A 163 -25.38 18.41 8.43
C MET A 163 -25.03 19.24 7.18
N PHE A 164 -24.67 18.60 6.05
CA PHE A 164 -24.32 19.34 4.83
C PHE A 164 -25.52 20.01 4.17
N HIS A 165 -26.72 19.43 4.25
CA HIS A 165 -27.94 20.09 3.77
C HIS A 165 -28.29 21.32 4.60
N ASN A 166 -28.19 21.24 5.92
CA ASN A 166 -28.45 22.37 6.81
C ASN A 166 -27.42 23.49 6.58
N ALA A 167 -26.14 23.15 6.44
CA ALA A 167 -25.08 24.12 6.19
C ALA A 167 -25.28 24.87 4.85
N ALA A 168 -25.49 24.14 3.75
CA ALA A 168 -25.73 24.76 2.43
C ALA A 168 -27.01 25.60 2.42
N SER A 169 -28.07 25.11 3.06
CA SER A 169 -29.33 25.85 3.25
C SER A 169 -29.12 27.14 4.04
N ASN A 170 -28.32 27.12 5.11
CA ASN A 170 -28.04 28.31 5.92
C ASN A 170 -27.23 29.37 5.15
N ILE A 171 -26.24 28.95 4.36
CA ILE A 171 -25.43 29.89 3.58
C ILE A 171 -26.30 30.63 2.56
N ILE A 172 -27.18 29.91 1.85
CA ILE A 172 -28.10 30.56 0.91
C ILE A 172 -29.20 31.37 1.62
N CYS A 173 -29.70 30.94 2.79
CA CYS A 173 -30.63 31.73 3.61
C CYS A 173 -30.04 33.07 4.03
N GLN A 174 -28.77 33.13 4.41
CA GLN A 174 -28.11 34.39 4.74
C GLN A 174 -28.11 35.34 3.54
N VAL A 175 -27.95 34.83 2.32
CA VAL A 175 -27.97 35.62 1.09
C VAL A 175 -29.39 36.06 0.70
N LEU A 176 -30.37 35.16 0.89
CA LEU A 176 -31.75 35.39 0.48
C LEU A 176 -32.53 36.26 1.47
N PHE A 177 -32.39 36.00 2.77
CA PHE A 177 -33.19 36.58 3.87
C PHE A 177 -32.36 37.35 4.90
N GLY A 178 -31.04 37.48 4.69
CA GLY A 178 -30.16 38.20 5.62
C GLY A 178 -29.97 37.51 6.98
N GLN A 179 -30.51 36.29 7.16
CA GLN A 179 -30.56 35.60 8.44
C GLN A 179 -30.06 34.15 8.34
N ARG A 180 -29.46 33.68 9.44
CA ARG A 180 -29.09 32.28 9.68
C ARG A 180 -30.10 31.69 10.67
N TYR A 181 -30.49 30.45 10.47
CA TYR A 181 -31.32 29.71 11.43
C TYR A 181 -30.50 28.65 12.15
N GLU A 182 -30.92 28.31 13.36
CA GLU A 182 -30.35 27.15 14.06
C GLU A 182 -30.74 25.86 13.34
N TYR A 183 -29.89 24.84 13.40
CA TYR A 183 -30.18 23.55 12.76
C TYR A 183 -31.42 22.85 13.34
N ASP A 184 -31.82 23.26 14.56
CA ASP A 184 -33.02 22.76 15.21
C ASP A 184 -34.29 23.56 14.91
N ASP A 185 -34.18 24.66 14.20
CA ASP A 185 -35.29 25.55 13.84
C ASP A 185 -36.30 24.86 12.90
N GLU A 186 -37.59 25.12 13.12
CA GLU A 186 -38.69 24.51 12.37
C GLU A 186 -38.65 24.89 10.88
N PHE A 187 -38.28 26.13 10.55
CA PHE A 187 -38.22 26.63 9.17
C PHE A 187 -37.22 25.82 8.34
N ILE A 188 -35.97 25.70 8.79
CA ILE A 188 -34.94 24.95 8.06
C ILE A 188 -35.25 23.46 8.02
N LYS A 189 -35.67 22.86 9.15
CA LYS A 189 -36.02 21.44 9.18
C LYS A 189 -37.10 21.08 8.17
N VAL A 190 -38.18 21.87 8.11
CA VAL A 190 -39.30 21.59 7.21
C VAL A 190 -38.90 21.85 5.76
N ILE A 191 -38.15 22.93 5.47
CA ILE A 191 -37.69 23.23 4.11
C ILE A 191 -36.74 22.15 3.59
N VAL A 192 -35.69 21.80 4.35
CA VAL A 192 -34.71 20.77 3.95
C VAL A 192 -35.40 19.42 3.73
N LYS A 193 -36.38 19.07 4.57
CA LYS A 193 -37.19 17.87 4.38
C LYS A 193 -38.03 17.92 3.11
N CYS A 194 -38.71 19.04 2.84
CA CYS A 194 -39.51 19.23 1.63
C CYS A 194 -38.64 19.14 0.37
N PHE A 195 -37.45 19.73 0.39
CA PHE A 195 -36.48 19.68 -0.70
C PHE A 195 -36.00 18.24 -0.95
N THR A 196 -35.60 17.54 0.11
CA THR A 196 -35.15 16.13 0.02
C THR A 196 -36.27 15.23 -0.51
N ASP A 197 -37.50 15.40 -0.03
CA ASP A 197 -38.66 14.62 -0.48
C ASP A 197 -39.02 14.92 -1.94
N ASN A 198 -38.95 16.19 -2.35
CA ASN A 198 -39.22 16.59 -3.74
C ASN A 198 -38.16 16.09 -4.70
N ALA A 199 -36.88 16.14 -4.30
CA ALA A 199 -35.79 15.53 -5.05
C ALA A 199 -36.06 14.03 -5.24
N LYS A 200 -36.37 13.29 -4.17
CA LYS A 200 -36.72 11.85 -4.26
C LYS A 200 -37.88 11.56 -5.22
N LEU A 201 -38.93 12.38 -5.21
CA LEU A 201 -40.08 12.20 -6.10
C LEU A 201 -39.76 12.52 -7.56
N ALA A 202 -38.95 13.55 -7.80
CA ALA A 202 -38.45 13.90 -9.12
C ALA A 202 -37.46 12.85 -9.66
N ASN A 203 -36.77 12.17 -8.75
CA ASN A 203 -35.79 11.13 -9.04
C ASN A 203 -36.42 9.74 -9.27
N GLY A 204 -37.64 9.53 -8.77
CA GLY A 204 -38.31 8.24 -8.81
C GLY A 204 -39.12 7.98 -10.08
N PRO A 205 -39.62 6.74 -10.26
CA PRO A 205 -40.41 6.32 -11.42
C PRO A 205 -41.69 7.16 -11.63
N TRP A 206 -42.19 7.79 -10.57
CA TRP A 206 -43.39 8.62 -10.62
C TRP A 206 -43.23 9.88 -11.48
N ALA A 207 -42.04 10.48 -11.55
CA ALA A 207 -41.78 11.63 -12.42
C ALA A 207 -41.82 11.23 -13.89
N MET A 208 -41.15 10.12 -14.24
CA MET A 208 -41.16 9.59 -15.62
C MET A 208 -42.58 9.22 -16.07
N LEU A 209 -43.39 8.62 -15.18
CA LEU A 209 -44.79 8.31 -15.48
C LEU A 209 -45.64 9.57 -15.67
N TYR A 210 -45.43 10.61 -14.84
CA TYR A 210 -46.14 11.88 -14.97
C TYR A 210 -45.85 12.59 -16.30
N ASP A 211 -44.60 12.55 -16.73
CA ASP A 211 -44.13 13.16 -17.99
C ASP A 211 -44.65 12.42 -19.21
N SER A 212 -44.77 11.10 -19.09
CA SER A 212 -45.14 10.20 -20.18
C SER A 212 -46.64 10.08 -20.40
N PHE A 213 -47.46 10.16 -19.34
CA PHE A 213 -48.90 9.91 -19.40
C PHE A 213 -49.71 11.10 -18.85
N PRO A 214 -50.17 12.03 -19.70
CA PRO A 214 -50.99 13.15 -19.26
C PRO A 214 -52.26 12.75 -18.49
N MET A 215 -52.83 11.57 -18.81
CA MET A 215 -54.05 11.06 -18.16
C MET A 215 -53.88 10.79 -16.66
N ILE A 216 -52.68 10.47 -16.18
CA ILE A 216 -52.49 10.13 -14.76
C ILE A 216 -52.42 11.37 -13.88
N ARG A 217 -52.19 12.57 -14.45
CA ARG A 217 -51.96 13.82 -13.70
C ARG A 217 -53.13 14.19 -12.77
N SER A 218 -54.35 13.76 -13.09
CA SER A 218 -55.56 13.98 -12.30
C SER A 218 -55.70 13.01 -11.11
N LEU A 219 -54.93 11.92 -11.05
CA LEU A 219 -55.03 10.91 -9.99
C LEU A 219 -54.33 11.35 -8.68
N PRO A 220 -54.75 10.85 -7.50
CA PRO A 220 -54.13 11.14 -6.22
C PRO A 220 -52.86 10.29 -5.98
N LEU A 221 -51.92 10.33 -6.91
CA LEU A 221 -50.68 9.54 -6.88
C LEU A 221 -49.54 10.28 -6.14
N PRO A 222 -48.41 9.61 -5.83
CA PRO A 222 -47.32 10.17 -5.00
C PRO A 222 -46.75 11.50 -5.48
N PHE A 223 -46.79 11.81 -6.78
CA PHE A 223 -46.34 13.10 -7.31
C PHE A 223 -47.16 14.30 -6.77
N ARG A 224 -48.40 14.10 -6.27
CA ARG A 224 -49.17 15.17 -5.59
C ARG A 224 -48.51 15.68 -4.32
N ARG A 225 -47.68 14.85 -3.66
CA ARG A 225 -46.91 15.27 -2.48
C ARG A 225 -45.92 16.37 -2.81
N ALA A 226 -45.33 16.37 -4.01
CA ALA A 226 -44.40 17.42 -4.43
C ALA A 226 -45.08 18.80 -4.49
N PHE A 227 -46.27 18.86 -5.09
CA PHE A 227 -47.07 20.10 -5.12
C PHE A 227 -47.50 20.56 -3.72
N LYS A 228 -47.80 19.63 -2.81
CA LYS A 228 -48.10 19.96 -1.41
C LYS A 228 -46.87 20.56 -0.71
N ASN A 229 -45.70 19.94 -0.89
CA ASN A 229 -44.44 20.40 -0.32
C ASN A 229 -44.08 21.81 -0.80
N VAL A 230 -44.26 22.11 -2.10
CA VAL A 230 -44.03 23.46 -2.65
C VAL A 230 -44.95 24.49 -2.00
N LYS A 231 -46.24 24.18 -1.85
CA LYS A 231 -47.19 25.05 -1.13
C LYS A 231 -46.81 25.25 0.34
N THR A 232 -46.30 24.21 1.00
CA THR A 232 -45.77 24.31 2.36
C THR A 232 -44.57 25.25 2.43
N CYS A 233 -43.62 25.13 1.50
CA CYS A 233 -42.47 26.05 1.42
C CYS A 233 -42.91 27.51 1.16
N GLN A 234 -43.88 27.73 0.27
CA GLN A 234 -44.45 29.06 0.03
C GLN A 234 -45.11 29.64 1.29
N ALA A 235 -45.88 28.84 2.02
CA ALA A 235 -46.52 29.26 3.25
C ALA A 235 -45.51 29.62 4.36
N LEU A 236 -44.35 28.98 4.39
CA LEU A 236 -43.24 29.29 5.31
C LEU A 236 -42.47 30.54 4.89
N ALA A 237 -42.29 30.77 3.59
CA ALA A 237 -41.58 31.95 3.08
C ALA A 237 -42.39 33.24 3.22
N LEU A 238 -43.73 33.15 3.18
CA LEU A 238 -44.61 34.32 3.21
C LEU A 238 -44.44 35.19 4.47
N PRO A 239 -44.44 34.66 5.71
CA PRO A 239 -44.16 35.45 6.92
C PRO A 239 -42.82 36.19 6.86
N VAL A 240 -41.77 35.53 6.38
CA VAL A 240 -40.42 36.11 6.26
C VAL A 240 -40.45 37.31 5.31
N VAL A 241 -41.10 37.17 4.14
CA VAL A 241 -41.26 38.27 3.18
C VAL A 241 -42.08 39.43 3.78
N GLN A 242 -43.15 39.13 4.53
CA GLN A 242 -43.95 40.19 5.17
C GLN A 242 -43.16 40.95 6.23
N GLU A 243 -42.27 40.29 6.97
CA GLU A 243 -41.36 40.94 7.89
C GLU A 243 -40.35 41.85 7.16
N HIS A 244 -39.81 41.42 6.03
CA HIS A 244 -38.92 42.25 5.21
C HIS A 244 -39.65 43.51 4.71
N LYS A 245 -40.91 43.39 4.26
CA LYS A 245 -41.73 44.54 3.86
C LYS A 245 -41.91 45.56 4.98
N LYS A 246 -42.02 45.11 6.24
CA LYS A 246 -42.19 45.97 7.42
C LYS A 246 -40.89 46.61 7.89
N THR A 247 -39.78 45.89 7.80
CA THR A 247 -38.50 46.28 8.41
C THR A 247 -37.49 46.90 7.45
N ARG A 248 -37.71 46.79 6.13
CA ARG A 248 -36.78 47.30 5.12
C ARG A 248 -36.69 48.83 5.11
N VAL A 249 -35.51 49.32 4.73
CA VAL A 249 -35.26 50.73 4.44
C VAL A 249 -34.94 50.87 2.94
N PRO A 250 -35.76 51.58 2.14
CA PRO A 250 -35.53 51.71 0.71
C PRO A 250 -34.14 52.25 0.37
N GLY A 251 -33.43 51.59 -0.55
CA GLY A 251 -32.07 51.99 -0.96
C GLY A 251 -30.94 51.49 -0.05
N GLN A 252 -31.26 50.81 1.06
CA GLN A 252 -30.30 50.11 1.92
C GLN A 252 -30.67 48.62 2.06
N PRO A 253 -30.60 47.83 0.96
CA PRO A 253 -31.04 46.44 0.98
C PRO A 253 -30.10 45.56 1.82
N ARG A 254 -30.67 44.72 2.69
CA ARG A 254 -29.91 43.79 3.55
C ARG A 254 -29.58 42.47 2.84
N ASP A 255 -30.43 42.06 1.91
CA ASP A 255 -30.43 40.75 1.27
C ASP A 255 -31.11 40.78 -0.12
N PHE A 256 -31.25 39.60 -0.73
CA PHE A 256 -31.89 39.43 -2.03
C PHE A 256 -33.35 39.89 -2.05
N VAL A 257 -34.13 39.60 -0.99
CA VAL A 257 -35.55 39.95 -0.92
C VAL A 257 -35.72 41.46 -0.87
N ASP A 258 -34.96 42.17 -0.03
CA ASP A 258 -34.98 43.64 0.02
C ASP A 258 -34.61 44.26 -1.35
N CYS A 259 -33.59 43.71 -2.03
CA CYS A 259 -33.21 44.14 -3.38
C CYS A 259 -34.33 43.93 -4.42
N TYR A 260 -35.10 42.84 -4.30
CA TYR A 260 -36.21 42.57 -5.21
C TYR A 260 -37.38 43.52 -4.93
N LEU A 261 -37.68 43.80 -3.65
CA LEU A 261 -38.70 44.77 -3.26
C LEU A 261 -38.34 46.20 -3.73
N ASP A 262 -37.06 46.61 -3.63
CA ASP A 262 -36.59 47.89 -4.18
C ASP A 262 -36.70 47.95 -5.71
N ARG A 263 -36.56 46.81 -6.39
CA ARG A 263 -36.79 46.73 -7.85
C ARG A 263 -38.29 46.86 -8.18
N LEU A 264 -39.16 46.23 -7.40
CA LEU A 264 -40.61 46.36 -7.54
C LEU A 264 -41.07 47.82 -7.36
N ASP A 265 -40.52 48.54 -6.40
CA ASP A 265 -40.84 49.96 -6.19
C ASP A 265 -40.39 50.84 -7.37
N LYS A 266 -39.23 50.53 -7.97
CA LYS A 266 -38.71 51.25 -9.16
C LYS A 266 -39.54 51.01 -10.42
N GLU A 267 -40.16 49.84 -10.55
CA GLU A 267 -40.97 49.45 -11.70
C GLU A 267 -42.47 49.73 -11.49
N LYS A 268 -42.84 50.39 -10.39
CA LYS A 268 -44.22 50.65 -10.01
C LYS A 268 -44.88 51.60 -11.01
N GLY A 269 -45.96 51.15 -11.67
CA GLY A 269 -46.66 51.89 -12.73
C GLY A 269 -46.17 51.60 -14.16
N ASN A 270 -45.26 50.64 -14.34
CA ASN A 270 -44.85 50.14 -15.65
C ASN A 270 -45.62 48.86 -16.00
N ASP A 271 -46.62 48.95 -16.89
CA ASP A 271 -47.44 47.80 -17.33
C ASP A 271 -46.63 46.73 -18.08
N ALA A 272 -45.41 47.04 -18.54
CA ALA A 272 -44.48 46.10 -19.17
C ALA A 272 -43.52 45.42 -18.18
N SER A 273 -43.63 45.70 -16.88
CA SER A 273 -42.76 45.10 -15.85
C SER A 273 -42.98 43.60 -15.76
N THR A 274 -41.88 42.85 -15.69
CA THR A 274 -41.91 41.40 -15.55
C THR A 274 -41.85 40.93 -14.10
N PHE A 275 -41.65 41.83 -13.14
CA PHE A 275 -41.44 41.55 -11.71
C PHE A 275 -42.78 41.53 -10.94
N SER A 276 -42.96 40.54 -10.06
CA SER A 276 -44.13 40.45 -9.16
C SER A 276 -43.78 39.80 -7.83
N GLU A 277 -44.62 39.99 -6.81
CA GLU A 277 -44.40 39.40 -5.48
C GLU A 277 -44.49 37.86 -5.50
N ASP A 278 -45.45 37.30 -6.24
CA ASP A 278 -45.58 35.85 -6.38
C ASP A 278 -44.34 35.24 -7.06
N LEU A 279 -43.81 35.92 -8.08
CA LEU A 279 -42.58 35.51 -8.75
C LEU A 279 -41.37 35.62 -7.81
N MET A 280 -41.29 36.67 -6.99
CA MET A 280 -40.23 36.80 -5.98
C MET A 280 -40.16 35.58 -5.06
N ILE A 281 -41.30 35.16 -4.49
CA ILE A 281 -41.37 34.00 -3.59
C ILE A 281 -40.90 32.74 -4.33
N MET A 282 -41.35 32.54 -5.56
CA MET A 282 -40.95 31.38 -6.37
C MET A 282 -39.46 31.39 -6.69
N TYR A 283 -38.89 32.54 -7.09
CA TYR A 283 -37.46 32.65 -7.38
C TYR A 283 -36.60 32.46 -6.14
N THR A 284 -37.02 32.98 -4.99
CA THR A 284 -36.31 32.78 -3.72
C THR A 284 -36.30 31.29 -3.33
N LEU A 285 -37.42 30.59 -3.46
CA LEU A 285 -37.49 29.14 -3.23
C LEU A 285 -36.68 28.33 -4.24
N ASP A 286 -36.68 28.72 -5.51
CA ASP A 286 -35.88 28.08 -6.56
C ASP A 286 -34.37 28.23 -6.30
N LEU A 287 -33.93 29.42 -5.86
CA LEU A 287 -32.55 29.68 -5.46
C LEU A 287 -32.16 28.90 -4.21
N HIS A 288 -33.06 28.84 -3.22
CA HIS A 288 -32.86 28.09 -1.99
C HIS A 288 -32.71 26.58 -2.28
N PHE A 289 -33.61 26.00 -3.07
CA PHE A 289 -33.54 24.60 -3.47
C PHE A 289 -32.27 24.28 -4.25
N ALA A 290 -31.96 25.08 -5.28
CA ALA A 290 -30.80 24.86 -6.15
C ALA A 290 -29.47 24.98 -5.38
N GLY A 291 -29.33 25.97 -4.49
CA GLY A 291 -28.13 26.16 -3.68
C GLY A 291 -27.96 25.12 -2.57
N THR A 292 -29.04 24.53 -2.09
CA THR A 292 -28.99 23.55 -1.00
C THR A 292 -28.67 22.14 -1.52
N ASP A 293 -29.53 21.62 -2.41
CA ASP A 293 -29.49 20.19 -2.77
C ASP A 293 -28.24 19.83 -3.59
N THR A 294 -27.78 20.74 -4.46
CA THR A 294 -26.63 20.45 -5.33
C THR A 294 -25.29 20.53 -4.60
N THR A 295 -25.08 21.56 -3.76
CA THR A 295 -23.84 21.70 -2.97
C THR A 295 -23.73 20.56 -1.95
N SER A 296 -24.80 20.26 -1.20
CA SER A 296 -24.78 19.22 -0.16
C SER A 296 -24.45 17.84 -0.73
N ASN A 297 -25.08 17.46 -1.84
CA ASN A 297 -24.82 16.17 -2.51
C ASN A 297 -23.39 16.09 -3.09
N THR A 298 -22.84 17.21 -3.54
CA THR A 298 -21.45 17.28 -4.00
C THR A 298 -20.47 17.10 -2.83
N LEU A 299 -20.72 17.75 -1.68
CA LEU A 299 -19.93 17.54 -0.46
C LEU A 299 -20.00 16.08 0.02
N LEU A 300 -21.21 15.51 0.10
CA LEU A 300 -21.42 14.12 0.49
C LEU A 300 -20.66 13.15 -0.41
N THR A 301 -20.72 13.35 -1.73
CA THR A 301 -19.98 12.53 -2.69
C THR A 301 -18.48 12.73 -2.52
N GLY A 302 -18.01 13.97 -2.38
CA GLY A 302 -16.60 14.28 -2.16
C GLY A 302 -16.04 13.56 -0.94
N PHE A 303 -16.72 13.64 0.21
CA PHE A 303 -16.27 12.96 1.44
C PHE A 303 -16.33 11.43 1.33
N LEU A 304 -17.35 10.85 0.66
CA LEU A 304 -17.42 9.41 0.41
C LEU A 304 -16.19 8.90 -0.37
N TYR A 305 -15.81 9.63 -1.43
CA TYR A 305 -14.64 9.28 -2.23
C TYR A 305 -13.32 9.49 -1.46
N LEU A 306 -13.17 10.61 -0.76
CA LEU A 306 -11.94 10.91 -0.01
C LEU A 306 -11.68 9.90 1.11
N MET A 307 -12.70 9.46 1.84
CA MET A 307 -12.56 8.45 2.89
C MET A 307 -12.09 7.09 2.38
N THR A 308 -12.35 6.77 1.11
CA THR A 308 -11.98 5.47 0.55
C THR A 308 -10.73 5.50 -0.31
N TYR A 309 -10.32 6.69 -0.75
CA TYR A 309 -9.03 6.91 -1.40
C TYR A 309 -8.14 7.83 -0.55
N PRO A 310 -7.59 7.35 0.59
CA PRO A 310 -6.78 8.18 1.49
C PRO A 310 -5.56 8.84 0.83
N HIS A 311 -5.00 8.21 -0.20
CA HIS A 311 -3.90 8.76 -0.98
C HIS A 311 -4.32 9.98 -1.84
N ILE A 312 -5.59 10.05 -2.26
CA ILE A 312 -6.16 11.24 -2.92
C ILE A 312 -6.41 12.32 -1.88
N GLN A 313 -6.89 11.96 -0.68
CA GLN A 313 -7.06 12.90 0.43
C GLN A 313 -5.74 13.55 0.84
N GLU A 314 -4.66 12.77 0.97
CA GLU A 314 -3.31 13.24 1.28
C GLU A 314 -2.75 14.14 0.17
N ARG A 315 -2.97 13.78 -1.09
CA ARG A 315 -2.56 14.59 -2.24
C ARG A 315 -3.35 15.90 -2.33
N CYS A 316 -4.65 15.89 -2.07
CA CYS A 316 -5.46 17.10 -1.99
C CYS A 316 -4.97 18.01 -0.86
N GLN A 317 -4.61 17.45 0.30
CA GLN A 317 -4.02 18.23 1.40
C GLN A 317 -2.70 18.91 0.99
N GLN A 318 -1.87 18.24 0.19
CA GLN A 318 -0.62 18.80 -0.35
C GLN A 318 -0.87 19.86 -1.44
N GLU A 319 -1.84 19.64 -2.32
CA GLU A 319 -2.15 20.53 -3.45
C GLU A 319 -2.89 21.81 -3.01
N ILE A 320 -3.65 21.74 -1.91
CA ILE A 320 -4.27 22.90 -1.25
C ILE A 320 -3.23 23.94 -0.82
N ASP A 321 -2.02 23.49 -0.48
CA ASP A 321 -0.93 24.39 -0.09
C ASP A 321 -0.31 25.13 -1.28
N GLU A 322 -0.62 24.77 -2.53
CA GLU A 322 0.17 25.20 -3.69
C GLU A 322 -0.54 26.08 -4.74
N VAL A 323 -1.86 26.01 -4.97
CA VAL A 323 -2.39 26.54 -6.26
C VAL A 323 -3.74 27.27 -6.18
N PHE A 324 -3.78 28.49 -6.74
CA PHE A 324 -5.00 29.15 -7.19
C PHE A 324 -4.85 29.86 -8.56
N GLY A 325 -5.80 29.62 -9.47
CA GLY A 325 -6.26 30.61 -10.47
C GLY A 325 -6.57 30.12 -11.90
N GLY A 326 -7.81 30.37 -12.40
CA GLY A 326 -8.16 30.40 -13.84
C GLY A 326 -9.67 30.29 -14.17
N LYS A 327 -10.21 31.09 -15.12
CA LYS A 327 -11.65 31.18 -15.52
C LYS A 327 -11.85 31.05 -17.05
N ASP A 328 -12.88 30.31 -17.49
CA ASP A 328 -13.30 30.14 -18.90
C ASP A 328 -14.77 30.53 -19.17
N GLN A 329 -15.11 30.80 -20.45
CA GLN A 329 -16.39 31.38 -20.93
C GLN A 329 -17.63 30.47 -20.86
N ALA A 330 -18.81 31.10 -20.73
CA ALA A 330 -20.04 30.51 -20.20
C ALA A 330 -21.28 30.52 -21.13
N SER A 331 -22.08 29.44 -21.07
CA SER A 331 -23.40 29.30 -21.73
C SER A 331 -24.47 30.25 -21.14
N PRO A 332 -25.47 30.71 -21.92
CA PRO A 332 -26.59 31.53 -21.41
C PRO A 332 -27.34 30.90 -20.23
N ARG A 333 -27.38 29.57 -20.14
CA ARG A 333 -28.06 28.79 -19.09
C ARG A 333 -27.11 28.24 -18.02
N MET A 334 -25.84 28.67 -18.00
CA MET A 334 -24.87 28.26 -16.97
C MET A 334 -25.43 28.52 -15.56
N CYS A 335 -25.04 27.66 -14.61
CA CYS A 335 -25.51 27.74 -13.23
C CYS A 335 -25.35 29.17 -12.67
N LEU A 336 -26.43 29.72 -12.13
CA LEU A 336 -26.44 31.08 -11.56
C LEU A 336 -25.52 31.16 -10.34
N GLY A 337 -25.49 30.11 -9.52
CA GLY A 337 -24.75 30.02 -8.28
C GLY A 337 -23.37 29.35 -8.41
N GLU A 338 -22.82 29.14 -9.61
CA GLU A 338 -21.55 28.41 -9.80
C GLU A 338 -20.42 28.98 -8.94
N GLY A 339 -20.26 30.31 -8.92
CA GLY A 339 -19.22 30.96 -8.11
C GLY A 339 -19.41 30.76 -6.61
N LEU A 340 -20.67 30.69 -6.14
CA LEU A 340 -20.99 30.48 -4.73
C LEU A 340 -20.71 29.03 -4.35
N ALA A 341 -21.26 28.08 -5.12
CA ALA A 341 -21.06 26.65 -4.89
C ALA A 341 -19.57 26.27 -4.93
N ARG A 342 -18.79 26.80 -5.87
CA ARG A 342 -17.33 26.55 -5.91
C ARG A 342 -16.62 27.07 -4.66
N MET A 343 -17.01 28.24 -4.16
CA MET A 343 -16.45 28.82 -2.95
C MET A 343 -16.85 28.01 -1.70
N GLU A 344 -18.12 27.61 -1.58
CA GLU A 344 -18.62 26.74 -0.51
C GLU A 344 -17.87 25.40 -0.49
N LEU A 345 -17.82 24.72 -1.64
CA LEU A 345 -17.11 23.45 -1.79
C LEU A 345 -15.66 23.58 -1.40
N PHE A 346 -14.97 24.60 -1.90
CA PHE A 346 -13.57 24.82 -1.60
C PHE A 346 -13.34 25.10 -0.11
N LEU A 347 -13.98 26.13 0.45
CA LEU A 347 -13.75 26.56 1.84
C LEU A 347 -14.14 25.49 2.85
N ILE A 348 -15.29 24.83 2.65
CA ILE A 348 -15.75 23.75 3.53
C ILE A 348 -14.78 22.57 3.43
N LEU A 349 -14.46 22.10 2.22
CA LEU A 349 -13.60 20.94 2.05
C LEU A 349 -12.20 21.17 2.63
N VAL A 350 -11.58 22.30 2.30
CA VAL A 350 -10.24 22.67 2.76
C VAL A 350 -10.21 22.78 4.28
N THR A 351 -11.15 23.52 4.87
CA THR A 351 -11.14 23.76 6.32
C THR A 351 -11.36 22.46 7.09
N LEU A 352 -12.27 21.61 6.62
CA LEU A 352 -12.55 20.33 7.25
C LEU A 352 -11.39 19.34 7.10
N LEU A 353 -10.80 19.21 5.91
CA LEU A 353 -9.65 18.32 5.67
C LEU A 353 -8.37 18.78 6.38
N ARG A 354 -8.22 20.08 6.64
CA ARG A 354 -7.11 20.62 7.44
C ARG A 354 -7.24 20.28 8.93
N LYS A 355 -8.46 20.19 9.44
CA LYS A 355 -8.73 20.04 10.87
C LYS A 355 -8.97 18.57 11.28
N PHE A 356 -9.57 17.78 10.40
CA PHE A 356 -10.03 16.43 10.71
C PHE A 356 -9.54 15.39 9.70
N ASN A 357 -9.40 14.16 10.18
CA ASN A 357 -9.26 12.99 9.33
C ASN A 357 -10.57 12.19 9.34
N PHE A 358 -11.10 11.92 8.15
CA PHE A 358 -12.36 11.21 7.96
C PHE A 358 -12.08 9.74 7.62
N ILE A 359 -12.71 8.83 8.34
CA ILE A 359 -12.40 7.39 8.28
C ILE A 359 -13.68 6.61 8.07
N TRP A 360 -13.60 5.65 7.15
CA TRP A 360 -14.66 4.68 6.94
C TRP A 360 -14.81 3.75 8.16
N PRO A 361 -16.00 3.62 8.77
CA PRO A 361 -16.19 2.75 9.92
C PRO A 361 -15.94 1.27 9.57
N GLU A 362 -15.12 0.57 10.35
CA GLU A 362 -14.83 -0.86 10.17
C GLU A 362 -16.08 -1.75 10.19
N ASP A 363 -17.11 -1.32 10.93
CA ASP A 363 -18.41 -1.97 11.08
C ASP A 363 -19.39 -1.71 9.91
N ALA A 364 -19.08 -0.77 9.00
CA ALA A 364 -19.98 -0.36 7.92
C ALA A 364 -19.83 -1.16 6.62
N GLY A 365 -19.01 -2.22 6.59
CA GLY A 365 -18.81 -3.05 5.39
C GLY A 365 -18.00 -2.33 4.30
N LYS A 366 -18.16 -2.74 3.03
CA LYS A 366 -17.51 -2.06 1.89
C LYS A 366 -18.35 -0.84 1.45
N PRO A 367 -17.72 0.30 1.11
CA PRO A 367 -18.46 1.46 0.58
C PRO A 367 -19.18 1.13 -0.73
N ASP A 368 -20.45 1.54 -0.84
CA ASP A 368 -21.24 1.46 -2.07
C ASP A 368 -21.22 2.80 -2.79
N TYR A 369 -20.67 2.80 -4.01
CA TYR A 369 -20.56 3.97 -4.89
C TYR A 369 -21.69 4.12 -5.88
N THR A 370 -22.65 3.19 -5.87
CA THR A 370 -23.74 3.20 -6.83
C THR A 370 -24.55 4.47 -6.63
N PRO A 371 -24.55 5.42 -7.58
CA PRO A 371 -25.29 6.65 -7.41
C PRO A 371 -26.78 6.33 -7.47
N VAL A 372 -27.56 6.96 -6.59
CA VAL A 372 -29.02 6.96 -6.69
C VAL A 372 -29.38 7.93 -7.81
N TYR A 373 -29.93 7.40 -8.90
CA TYR A 373 -30.28 8.18 -10.08
C TYR A 373 -31.43 9.16 -9.78
N GLY A 374 -31.38 10.31 -10.45
CA GLY A 374 -32.36 11.38 -10.29
C GLY A 374 -32.13 12.61 -11.14
N VAL A 375 -32.87 13.69 -10.87
CA VAL A 375 -32.56 15.07 -11.30
C VAL A 375 -31.16 15.47 -10.84
N THR A 376 -30.79 15.05 -9.63
CA THR A 376 -29.43 15.08 -9.09
C THR A 376 -28.97 13.65 -8.81
N LEU A 377 -27.68 13.36 -9.00
CA LEU A 377 -27.09 12.11 -8.56
C LEU A 377 -26.70 12.26 -7.09
N THR A 378 -27.18 11.36 -6.25
CA THR A 378 -26.88 11.38 -4.81
C THR A 378 -26.17 10.09 -4.39
N PRO A 379 -25.22 10.16 -3.44
CA PRO A 379 -24.58 8.97 -2.92
C PRO A 379 -25.56 8.17 -2.04
N GLN A 380 -25.29 6.87 -1.87
CA GLN A 380 -25.98 6.07 -0.86
C GLN A 380 -25.73 6.64 0.54
N LEU A 381 -26.69 6.43 1.44
CA LEU A 381 -26.56 6.87 2.83
C LEU A 381 -25.37 6.16 3.48
N TYR A 382 -24.40 6.93 3.99
CA TYR A 382 -23.21 6.40 4.64
C TYR A 382 -22.99 7.01 6.02
N HIS A 383 -22.14 6.34 6.81
CA HIS A 383 -21.66 6.80 8.11
C HIS A 383 -20.15 7.05 8.06
N MET A 384 -19.65 7.97 8.89
CA MET A 384 -18.24 8.30 8.98
C MET A 384 -17.76 8.40 10.43
N LYS A 385 -16.48 8.08 10.67
CA LYS A 385 -15.76 8.30 11.93
C LYS A 385 -14.73 9.42 11.74
N ILE A 386 -14.52 10.23 12.77
CA ILE A 386 -13.62 11.39 12.74
C ILE A 386 -12.47 11.19 13.73
N GLN A 387 -11.24 11.48 13.27
CA GLN A 387 -10.04 11.57 14.09
C GLN A 387 -9.39 12.96 13.96
N ASN A 388 -8.67 13.40 14.99
CA ASN A 388 -8.06 14.74 15.05
C ASN A 388 -6.57 14.71 14.64
N PHE A 389 -6.16 15.65 13.78
CA PHE A 389 -4.78 15.78 13.26
C PHE A 389 -3.75 16.10 14.37
N ILE A 390 -4.17 16.83 15.41
CA ILE A 390 -3.30 17.27 16.52
C ILE A 390 -2.71 16.08 17.30
N MET A 391 -3.43 14.95 17.35
CA MET A 391 -2.94 13.76 18.04
C MET A 391 -1.70 13.17 17.35
N ILE A 392 -1.64 13.23 16.01
CA ILE A 392 -0.52 12.71 15.22
C ILE A 392 0.71 13.60 15.35
N VAL A 393 0.54 14.93 15.23
CA VAL A 393 1.65 15.88 15.37
C VAL A 393 2.25 15.85 16.79
N SER A 394 1.42 15.70 17.82
CA SER A 394 1.91 15.58 19.20
C SER A 394 2.72 14.30 19.43
N VAL A 395 2.33 13.18 18.81
CA VAL A 395 3.08 11.91 18.85
C VAL A 395 4.38 12.02 18.04
N VAL A 396 4.35 12.68 16.88
CA VAL A 396 5.55 12.91 16.04
C VAL A 396 6.55 13.86 16.70
N LEU A 397 6.09 14.93 17.36
CA LEU A 397 6.96 15.83 18.13
C LEU A 397 7.54 15.15 19.37
N LEU A 398 6.76 14.33 20.07
CA LEU A 398 7.26 13.50 21.18
C LEU A 398 8.31 12.51 20.66
N PHE A 399 8.08 11.88 19.51
CA PHE A 399 9.01 10.95 18.89
C PHE A 399 10.29 11.66 18.40
N GLY A 400 10.17 12.87 17.84
CA GLY A 400 11.29 13.71 17.44
C GLY A 400 12.14 14.17 18.63
N ALA A 401 11.52 14.57 19.74
CA ALA A 401 12.22 14.93 20.97
C ALA A 401 12.94 13.72 21.59
N VAL A 402 12.30 12.53 21.58
CA VAL A 402 12.92 11.28 22.02
C VAL A 402 14.07 10.86 21.09
N LEU A 403 13.94 11.06 19.78
CA LEU A 403 14.99 10.78 18.80
C LEU A 403 16.18 11.74 18.99
N LEU A 404 15.94 13.03 19.20
CA LEU A 404 16.97 14.04 19.43
C LEU A 404 17.73 13.79 20.74
N LEU A 405 17.02 13.49 21.83
CA LEU A 405 17.61 13.09 23.10
C LEU A 405 18.39 11.77 22.94
N SER A 406 17.89 10.81 22.16
CA SER A 406 18.58 9.54 21.94
C SER A 406 19.80 9.66 21.02
N LEU A 407 19.86 10.65 20.11
CA LEU A 407 21.02 10.96 19.29
C LEU A 407 22.16 11.59 20.10
N LEU A 408 21.85 12.27 21.22
CA LEU A 408 22.85 12.81 22.15
C LEU A 408 23.48 11.73 23.05
N PHE A 409 22.85 10.57 23.21
CA PHE A 409 23.35 9.43 23.99
C PHE A 409 23.85 8.27 23.11
N GLN A 410 24.68 8.55 22.10
CA GLN A 410 25.23 7.52 21.21
C GLN A 410 26.09 6.49 21.96
N ASN A 411 25.86 5.21 21.63
CA ASN A 411 26.69 4.09 22.05
C ASN A 411 28.02 4.09 21.28
N HIS A 412 29.04 4.78 21.79
CA HIS A 412 30.38 4.71 21.22
C HIS A 412 31.08 3.39 21.59
N ARG A 413 31.70 2.76 20.59
CA ARG A 413 32.65 1.65 20.79
C ARG A 413 33.94 2.19 21.40
N THR A 414 34.54 1.46 22.33
CA THR A 414 35.89 1.77 22.82
C THR A 414 36.93 1.43 21.74
N LYS A 415 38.09 2.09 21.79
CA LYS A 415 39.14 2.05 20.75
C LYS A 415 39.62 0.64 20.40
N ASP A 416 39.60 -0.28 21.36
CA ASP A 416 40.11 -1.66 21.23
C ASP A 416 39.00 -2.73 21.18
N PHE A 417 37.74 -2.31 21.04
CA PHE A 417 36.60 -3.21 20.89
C PHE A 417 36.47 -3.69 19.43
N PRO A 418 35.97 -4.92 19.17
CA PRO A 418 35.83 -5.41 17.80
C PRO A 418 35.06 -4.44 16.89
N PRO A 419 35.51 -4.23 15.64
CA PRO A 419 34.89 -3.29 14.71
C PRO A 419 33.50 -3.77 14.30
N GLY A 420 32.68 -2.89 13.73
CA GLY A 420 31.38 -3.30 13.19
C GLY A 420 30.50 -2.14 12.72
N PRO A 421 29.29 -2.43 12.23
CA PRO A 421 28.42 -1.42 11.64
C PRO A 421 27.91 -0.43 12.69
N ARG A 422 27.70 0.84 12.33
CA ARG A 422 27.29 1.87 13.31
C ARG A 422 25.88 1.56 13.85
N PRO A 423 25.69 1.47 15.18
CA PRO A 423 24.38 1.18 15.76
C PRO A 423 23.45 2.39 15.68
N LEU A 424 22.17 2.15 15.42
CA LEU A 424 21.12 3.16 15.55
C LEU A 424 20.77 3.38 17.04
N PRO A 425 20.28 4.57 17.41
CA PRO A 425 19.84 4.83 18.78
C PRO A 425 18.69 3.90 19.19
N ILE A 426 18.74 3.38 20.42
CA ILE A 426 17.76 2.46 21.04
C ILE A 426 17.68 1.07 20.38
N LEU A 427 17.60 0.98 19.06
CA LEU A 427 17.44 -0.27 18.29
C LEU A 427 18.75 -1.00 18.00
N GLY A 428 19.90 -0.32 18.13
CA GLY A 428 21.19 -0.92 17.79
C GLY A 428 21.30 -1.21 16.29
N ASN A 429 21.75 -2.41 15.92
CA ASN A 429 21.87 -2.84 14.53
C ASN A 429 20.64 -3.65 14.05
N LEU A 430 19.51 -3.63 14.79
CA LEU A 430 18.32 -4.43 14.46
C LEU A 430 17.78 -4.16 13.04
N LEU A 431 17.75 -2.89 12.59
CA LEU A 431 17.30 -2.53 11.23
C LEU A 431 18.32 -2.85 10.13
N GLN A 432 19.54 -3.20 10.51
CA GLN A 432 20.62 -3.56 9.57
C GLN A 432 20.74 -5.08 9.39
N LEU A 433 19.93 -5.85 10.13
CA LEU A 433 19.85 -7.30 10.09
C LEU A 433 18.46 -7.72 9.60
N ASN A 434 18.42 -8.66 8.68
CA ASN A 434 17.21 -9.35 8.29
C ASN A 434 16.76 -10.24 9.46
N LEU A 435 15.65 -9.87 10.10
CA LEU A 435 15.15 -10.58 11.27
C LEU A 435 14.55 -11.97 10.96
N ASP A 436 14.31 -12.29 9.68
CA ASP A 436 13.86 -13.61 9.27
C ASP A 436 15.02 -14.55 8.95
N ASN A 437 16.14 -14.01 8.48
CA ASN A 437 17.37 -14.76 8.24
C ASN A 437 18.60 -13.91 8.58
N PRO A 438 18.97 -13.83 9.88
CA PRO A 438 20.09 -12.99 10.30
C PRO A 438 21.45 -13.55 9.87
N ILE A 439 21.53 -14.85 9.54
CA ILE A 439 22.78 -15.55 9.25
C ILE A 439 23.50 -14.94 8.04
N ALA A 440 22.78 -14.76 6.92
CA ALA A 440 23.36 -14.21 5.70
C ALA A 440 23.96 -12.80 5.93
N ASP A 441 23.31 -11.99 6.76
CA ASP A 441 23.81 -10.67 7.11
C ASP A 441 25.02 -10.73 8.04
N LEU A 442 25.06 -11.69 8.97
CA LEU A 442 26.23 -11.94 9.81
C LEU A 442 27.44 -12.39 8.95
N GLU A 443 27.23 -13.28 7.97
CA GLU A 443 28.30 -13.66 7.04
C GLU A 443 28.81 -12.48 6.20
N ARG A 444 27.90 -11.64 5.70
CA ARG A 444 28.25 -10.42 4.98
C ARG A 444 29.07 -9.46 5.86
N LEU A 445 28.70 -9.31 7.14
CA LEU A 445 29.45 -8.49 8.08
C LEU A 445 30.82 -9.09 8.41
N ALA A 446 30.92 -10.42 8.52
CA ALA A 446 32.20 -11.11 8.72
C ALA A 446 33.16 -10.89 7.54
N LYS A 447 32.66 -10.92 6.29
CA LYS A 447 33.46 -10.58 5.11
C LYS A 447 34.00 -9.15 5.14
N ARG A 448 33.26 -8.21 5.74
CA ARG A 448 33.60 -6.78 5.79
C ARG A 448 34.50 -6.41 6.97
N TYR A 449 34.25 -6.95 8.15
CA TYR A 449 34.90 -6.56 9.41
C TYR A 449 35.87 -7.61 9.94
N GLY A 450 35.96 -8.76 9.26
CA GLY A 450 36.79 -9.89 9.65
C GLY A 450 36.07 -10.88 10.57
N ASN A 451 36.83 -11.87 11.00
CA ASN A 451 36.36 -13.01 11.78
C ASN A 451 35.90 -12.66 13.21
N VAL A 452 36.20 -11.47 13.72
CA VAL A 452 35.74 -10.99 15.03
C VAL A 452 35.25 -9.56 14.85
N TYR A 453 33.94 -9.36 14.99
CA TYR A 453 33.29 -8.06 14.81
C TYR A 453 32.16 -7.87 15.82
N SER A 454 31.63 -6.65 15.97
CA SER A 454 30.57 -6.34 16.92
C SER A 454 29.32 -5.74 16.30
N ILE A 455 28.17 -6.24 16.72
CA ILE A 455 26.84 -5.67 16.48
C ILE A 455 26.25 -5.20 17.81
N PHE A 456 25.18 -4.40 17.78
CA PHE A 456 24.44 -3.99 18.95
C PHE A 456 23.02 -4.54 18.87
N ILE A 457 22.62 -5.28 19.91
CA ILE A 457 21.24 -5.72 20.10
C ILE A 457 20.61 -4.70 21.07
N GLY A 458 19.83 -3.77 20.53
CA GLY A 458 19.41 -2.57 21.24
C GLY A 458 20.60 -1.74 21.71
N LYS A 459 20.71 -1.49 23.02
CA LYS A 459 21.86 -0.77 23.61
C LYS A 459 23.07 -1.66 23.93
N ARG A 460 22.97 -2.98 23.77
CA ARG A 460 23.98 -3.93 24.25
C ARG A 460 24.90 -4.39 23.12
N PRO A 461 26.23 -4.28 23.24
CA PRO A 461 27.13 -4.85 22.24
C PRO A 461 27.14 -6.38 22.31
N ALA A 462 27.14 -7.02 21.15
CA ALA A 462 27.37 -8.44 20.94
C ALA A 462 28.54 -8.60 19.95
N VAL A 463 29.55 -9.35 20.35
CA VAL A 463 30.70 -9.74 19.55
C VAL A 463 30.34 -11.03 18.83
N VAL A 464 30.47 -11.03 17.51
CA VAL A 464 30.26 -12.19 16.67
C VAL A 464 31.63 -12.75 16.32
N ILE A 465 31.80 -14.03 16.61
CA ILE A 465 33.01 -14.79 16.29
C ILE A 465 32.68 -15.72 15.13
N ASN A 466 33.41 -15.52 14.04
CA ASN A 466 33.39 -16.36 12.85
C ASN A 466 34.80 -16.94 12.62
N GLY A 467 34.88 -18.18 12.15
CA GLY A 467 36.14 -18.81 11.76
C GLY A 467 36.84 -19.61 12.86
N LEU A 468 37.43 -20.72 12.43
CA LEU A 468 37.98 -21.77 13.30
C LEU A 468 39.03 -21.28 14.30
N GLN A 469 39.91 -20.35 13.91
CA GLN A 469 41.00 -19.90 14.79
C GLN A 469 40.44 -19.09 15.97
N ALA A 470 39.50 -18.19 15.72
CA ALA A 470 38.89 -17.36 16.77
C ALA A 470 38.00 -18.21 17.68
N LEU A 471 37.27 -19.17 17.10
CA LEU A 471 36.49 -20.16 17.86
C LEU A 471 37.38 -21.05 18.74
N LYS A 472 38.52 -21.54 18.22
CA LYS A 472 39.46 -22.35 19.01
C LYS A 472 40.05 -21.54 20.15
N GLU A 473 40.44 -20.28 19.91
CA GLU A 473 40.95 -19.42 20.98
C GLU A 473 39.88 -19.18 22.05
N ALA A 474 38.65 -18.82 21.67
CA ALA A 474 37.58 -18.50 22.60
C ALA A 474 37.03 -19.74 23.34
N LEU A 475 36.68 -20.80 22.63
CA LEU A 475 35.92 -21.93 23.17
C LEU A 475 36.77 -23.12 23.60
N VAL A 476 38.06 -23.15 23.23
CA VAL A 476 38.98 -24.24 23.62
C VAL A 476 40.11 -23.70 24.49
N THR A 477 40.92 -22.77 23.98
CA THR A 477 42.09 -22.26 24.71
C THR A 477 41.70 -21.39 25.91
N LYS A 478 40.69 -20.52 25.74
CA LYS A 478 40.17 -19.61 26.77
C LYS A 478 38.76 -19.98 27.22
N ALA A 479 38.39 -21.27 27.16
CA ALA A 479 37.03 -21.74 27.42
C ALA A 479 36.42 -21.24 28.76
N ALA A 480 37.24 -21.14 29.81
CA ALA A 480 36.81 -20.64 31.13
C ALA A 480 36.54 -19.13 31.14
N ASP A 481 37.18 -18.36 30.26
CA ASP A 481 36.96 -16.92 30.15
C ASP A 481 35.63 -16.64 29.46
N PHE A 482 35.19 -17.53 28.56
CA PHE A 482 33.98 -17.38 27.75
C PHE A 482 32.83 -18.29 28.21
N SER A 483 32.93 -18.95 29.37
CA SER A 483 31.92 -19.91 29.84
C SER A 483 30.66 -19.27 30.44
N GLY A 484 30.63 -17.95 30.64
CA GLY A 484 29.50 -17.26 31.25
C GLY A 484 28.25 -17.22 30.37
N ARG A 485 27.08 -17.02 30.97
CA ARG A 485 25.79 -16.94 30.25
C ARG A 485 25.04 -15.63 30.55
N SER A 486 24.43 -15.03 29.54
CA SER A 486 23.71 -13.75 29.68
C SER A 486 22.32 -13.95 30.28
N GLN A 487 22.11 -13.64 31.56
CA GLN A 487 20.79 -13.76 32.21
C GLN A 487 19.70 -12.83 31.63
N ASP A 488 20.08 -11.80 30.89
CA ASP A 488 19.20 -10.74 30.38
C ASP A 488 18.47 -11.07 29.05
N LEU A 489 18.59 -12.30 28.54
CA LEU A 489 17.98 -12.76 27.27
C LEU A 489 16.58 -13.33 27.51
N MET A 490 15.69 -13.22 26.53
CA MET A 490 14.32 -13.73 26.61
C MET A 490 14.27 -15.22 26.99
N VAL A 491 15.11 -16.04 26.36
CA VAL A 491 15.17 -17.48 26.64
C VAL A 491 15.50 -17.75 28.11
N ASN A 492 16.38 -16.96 28.71
CA ASN A 492 16.75 -17.10 30.12
C ASN A 492 15.65 -16.58 31.04
N HIS A 493 15.02 -15.45 30.69
CA HIS A 493 13.89 -14.95 31.45
C HIS A 493 12.75 -15.97 31.51
N VAL A 494 12.37 -16.54 30.37
CA VAL A 494 11.24 -17.48 30.27
C VAL A 494 11.50 -18.76 31.07
N VAL A 495 12.73 -19.28 31.03
CA VAL A 495 13.12 -20.47 31.82
C VAL A 495 13.14 -20.17 33.33
N LEU A 496 13.37 -18.92 33.75
CA LEU A 496 13.52 -18.50 35.16
C LEU A 496 12.24 -17.99 35.84
N VAL A 497 11.11 -17.82 35.14
CA VAL A 497 9.92 -17.12 35.69
C VAL A 497 9.23 -17.83 36.85
N LYS A 498 9.50 -19.11 37.09
CA LYS A 498 8.96 -19.84 38.25
C LYS A 498 9.95 -20.74 38.98
N ALA A 499 10.95 -21.28 38.30
CA ALA A 499 11.97 -22.08 38.96
C ALA A 499 12.92 -21.13 39.71
N ASN A 500 12.98 -21.20 41.03
CA ASN A 500 14.03 -20.55 41.84
C ASN A 500 15.43 -21.16 41.58
N ALA A 501 15.61 -21.85 40.45
CA ALA A 501 16.73 -22.69 40.09
C ALA A 501 17.05 -22.49 38.60
N GLN A 502 18.34 -22.41 38.26
CA GLN A 502 18.79 -22.28 36.87
C GLN A 502 18.99 -23.69 36.28
N GLY A 503 18.69 -23.91 34.99
CA GLY A 503 19.00 -25.17 34.31
C GLY A 503 20.52 -25.45 34.19
N VAL A 504 20.94 -26.31 33.27
CA VAL A 504 22.36 -26.62 32.99
C VAL A 504 22.86 -25.99 31.69
N ILE A 505 21.99 -25.74 30.72
CA ILE A 505 22.39 -25.21 29.40
C ILE A 505 22.64 -23.70 29.48
N LEU A 506 21.75 -23.01 30.21
CA LEU A 506 21.66 -21.55 30.26
C LEU A 506 22.15 -20.92 31.57
N ALA A 507 22.49 -21.76 32.56
CA ALA A 507 23.04 -21.32 33.84
C ALA A 507 24.45 -20.72 33.69
N ASP A 508 24.74 -19.78 34.58
CA ASP A 508 26.05 -19.12 34.60
C ASP A 508 27.12 -20.04 35.19
N TYR A 509 28.37 -19.82 34.79
CA TYR A 509 29.49 -20.66 35.21
C TYR A 509 29.86 -20.41 36.68
N ASN A 510 29.31 -21.24 37.58
CA ASN A 510 29.54 -21.15 39.02
C ASN A 510 29.77 -22.54 39.66
N ALA A 511 29.97 -22.61 40.98
CA ALA A 511 30.25 -23.86 41.69
C ALA A 511 29.06 -24.85 41.60
N ALA A 512 27.83 -24.36 41.78
CA ALA A 512 26.61 -25.16 41.69
C ALA A 512 26.44 -25.77 40.29
N TRP A 513 26.68 -25.00 39.23
CA TRP A 513 26.62 -25.48 37.85
C TRP A 513 27.64 -26.58 37.58
N LYS A 514 28.87 -26.46 38.09
CA LYS A 514 29.91 -27.50 37.94
C LYS A 514 29.49 -28.81 38.60
N GLU A 515 28.88 -28.72 39.77
CA GLU A 515 28.36 -29.88 40.51
C GLU A 515 27.22 -30.54 39.75
N GLN A 516 26.19 -29.78 39.38
CA GLN A 516 25.03 -30.25 38.61
C GLN A 516 25.44 -30.88 37.27
N ARG A 517 26.35 -30.23 36.52
CA ARG A 517 26.85 -30.75 35.24
C ARG A 517 27.64 -32.05 35.42
N ARG A 518 28.50 -32.12 36.44
CA ARG A 518 29.28 -33.34 36.73
C ARG A 518 28.34 -34.49 37.08
N PHE A 519 27.36 -34.24 37.93
CA PHE A 519 26.33 -35.22 38.29
C PHE A 519 25.57 -35.70 37.05
N GLY A 520 25.01 -34.78 36.25
CA GLY A 520 24.25 -35.14 35.06
C GLY A 520 25.05 -35.96 34.04
N LEU A 521 26.29 -35.58 33.76
CA LEU A 521 27.15 -36.36 32.84
C LEU A 521 27.47 -37.75 33.38
N MET A 522 27.74 -37.87 34.68
CA MET A 522 27.98 -39.16 35.32
C MET A 522 26.73 -40.05 35.25
N THR A 523 25.55 -39.48 35.52
CA THR A 523 24.26 -40.17 35.48
C THR A 523 23.92 -40.63 34.06
N LEU A 524 24.03 -39.76 33.05
CA LEU A 524 23.78 -40.13 31.66
C LEU A 524 24.71 -41.25 31.16
N ARG A 525 25.98 -41.25 31.58
CA ARG A 525 26.91 -42.36 31.30
C ARG A 525 26.46 -43.68 31.96
N ASN A 526 25.91 -43.61 33.17
CA ASN A 526 25.42 -44.79 33.88
C ASN A 526 24.15 -45.37 33.23
N PHE A 527 23.24 -44.51 32.75
CA PHE A 527 21.97 -44.86 32.09
C PHE A 527 22.08 -45.18 30.59
N GLY A 528 23.28 -45.16 30.02
CA GLY A 528 23.53 -45.85 28.76
C GLY A 528 24.11 -45.01 27.62
N LEU A 529 24.59 -43.79 27.84
CA LEU A 529 25.50 -43.18 26.85
C LEU A 529 26.77 -44.05 26.76
N GLY A 530 26.84 -44.90 25.72
CA GLY A 530 27.89 -45.89 25.50
C GLY A 530 27.61 -47.30 26.07
N LYS A 531 26.37 -47.67 26.39
CA LYS A 531 25.99 -49.04 26.79
C LYS A 531 24.84 -49.58 25.93
N GLN A 532 24.74 -50.91 25.83
CA GLN A 532 23.75 -51.64 25.03
C GLN A 532 22.28 -51.31 25.36
N THR A 533 21.96 -50.84 26.58
CA THR A 533 20.57 -50.51 26.97
C THR A 533 20.00 -49.32 26.21
N MET A 534 20.79 -48.29 25.94
CA MET A 534 20.34 -47.13 25.16
C MET A 534 20.15 -47.50 23.70
N GLU A 535 21.08 -48.29 23.16
CA GLU A 535 21.05 -48.80 21.80
C GLU A 535 19.76 -49.60 21.53
N GLN A 536 19.38 -50.50 22.44
CA GLN A 536 18.11 -51.23 22.35
C GLN A 536 16.88 -50.30 22.36
N ASN A 537 16.90 -49.24 23.16
CA ASN A 537 15.79 -48.27 23.18
C ASN A 537 15.68 -47.49 21.87
N ILE A 538 16.83 -47.14 21.26
CA ILE A 538 16.89 -46.47 19.95
C ILE A 538 16.41 -47.42 18.85
N LEU A 539 16.84 -48.68 18.85
CA LEU A 539 16.43 -49.69 17.87
C LEU A 539 14.92 -49.95 17.94
N ARG A 540 14.35 -50.13 19.14
CA ARG A 540 12.89 -50.27 19.32
C ARG A 540 12.10 -49.09 18.75
N GLU A 541 12.59 -47.86 18.97
CA GLU A 541 11.93 -46.69 18.40
C GLU A 541 12.09 -46.64 16.87
N THR A 542 13.24 -47.09 16.35
CA THR A 542 13.51 -47.19 14.91
C THR A 542 12.59 -48.21 14.24
N ASP A 543 12.33 -49.35 14.87
CA ASP A 543 11.36 -50.34 14.37
C ASP A 543 9.96 -49.75 14.28
N HIS A 544 9.55 -49.00 15.30
CA HIS A 544 8.25 -48.34 15.32
C HIS A 544 8.12 -47.31 14.19
N ILE A 545 9.15 -46.48 13.97
CA ILE A 545 9.21 -45.54 12.85
C ILE A 545 9.12 -46.28 11.51
N THR A 546 9.85 -47.39 11.38
CA THR A 546 9.89 -48.20 10.14
C THR A 546 8.49 -48.75 9.82
N GLN A 547 7.79 -49.31 10.80
CA GLN A 547 6.41 -49.79 10.63
C GLN A 547 5.44 -48.68 10.20
N LEU A 548 5.57 -47.47 10.76
CA LEU A 548 4.74 -46.32 10.38
C LEU A 548 5.03 -45.85 8.96
N ILE A 549 6.30 -45.86 8.54
CA ILE A 549 6.71 -45.53 7.18
C ILE A 549 6.19 -46.59 6.19
N GLU A 550 6.29 -47.87 6.52
CA GLU A 550 5.77 -48.99 5.71
C GLU A 550 4.25 -48.89 5.49
N GLN A 551 3.49 -48.58 6.54
CA GLN A 551 2.03 -48.36 6.45
C GLN A 551 1.65 -47.16 5.57
N SER A 552 2.61 -46.28 5.29
CA SER A 552 2.42 -45.05 4.54
C SER A 552 3.00 -45.13 3.12
N VAL A 553 3.50 -46.29 2.69
CA VAL A 553 4.00 -46.49 1.32
C VAL A 553 2.91 -46.10 0.30
N GLY A 554 3.27 -45.23 -0.64
CA GLY A 554 2.36 -44.69 -1.65
C GLY A 554 1.50 -43.49 -1.19
N LYS A 555 1.62 -43.05 0.07
CA LYS A 555 0.94 -41.85 0.60
C LYS A 555 1.95 -40.74 0.90
N ILE A 556 1.51 -39.48 0.77
CA ILE A 556 2.31 -38.31 1.17
C ILE A 556 2.26 -38.20 2.70
N MET A 557 3.42 -38.17 3.35
CA MET A 557 3.58 -38.01 4.81
C MET A 557 4.39 -36.75 5.13
N ASN A 558 4.04 -36.05 6.22
CA ASN A 558 4.91 -35.05 6.83
C ASN A 558 5.83 -35.71 7.89
N PRO A 559 7.16 -35.78 7.69
CA PRO A 559 8.08 -36.46 8.61
C PRO A 559 8.37 -35.66 9.89
N GLN A 560 7.87 -34.42 10.02
CA GLN A 560 8.22 -33.55 11.13
C GLN A 560 7.81 -34.14 12.49
N LEU A 561 6.54 -34.53 12.66
CA LEU A 561 6.06 -35.09 13.91
C LEU A 561 6.68 -36.46 14.20
N LEU A 562 6.93 -37.26 13.17
CA LEU A 562 7.56 -38.58 13.27
C LEU A 562 8.92 -38.49 13.99
N PHE A 563 9.84 -37.69 13.46
CA PHE A 563 11.18 -37.58 14.05
C PHE A 563 11.19 -36.84 15.40
N HIS A 564 10.29 -35.88 15.62
CA HIS A 564 10.17 -35.20 16.93
C HIS A 564 9.64 -36.14 18.01
N ASN A 565 8.61 -36.93 17.71
CA ASN A 565 8.06 -37.89 18.65
C ASN A 565 9.08 -38.98 18.98
N ALA A 566 9.78 -39.51 17.97
CA ALA A 566 10.85 -40.49 18.16
C ALA A 566 11.98 -39.97 19.07
N ALA A 567 12.54 -38.81 18.74
CA ALA A 567 13.60 -38.21 19.54
C ALA A 567 13.13 -37.90 20.97
N SER A 568 11.89 -37.42 21.13
CA SER A 568 11.27 -37.16 22.43
C SER A 568 11.06 -38.44 23.23
N ASN A 569 10.64 -39.55 22.61
CA ASN A 569 10.46 -40.82 23.29
C ASN A 569 11.78 -41.42 23.76
N ILE A 570 12.83 -41.36 22.94
CA ILE A 570 14.16 -41.84 23.32
C ILE A 570 14.65 -41.09 24.57
N ILE A 571 14.54 -39.76 24.61
CA ILE A 571 14.98 -38.99 25.78
C ILE A 571 14.02 -39.18 26.99
N CYS A 572 12.72 -39.31 26.76
CA CYS A 572 11.74 -39.60 27.82
C CYS A 572 11.97 -40.96 28.50
N GLN A 573 12.40 -41.98 27.76
CA GLN A 573 12.78 -43.27 28.36
C GLN A 573 13.97 -43.13 29.31
N VAL A 574 14.89 -42.19 29.03
CA VAL A 574 16.03 -41.91 29.92
C VAL A 574 15.61 -41.07 31.13
N LEU A 575 14.76 -40.07 30.91
CA LEU A 575 14.37 -39.10 31.95
C LEU A 575 13.28 -39.63 32.89
N PHE A 576 12.34 -40.41 32.37
CA PHE A 576 11.14 -40.84 33.07
C PHE A 576 10.95 -42.36 33.09
N ALA A 577 11.85 -43.13 32.48
CA ALA A 577 11.73 -44.59 32.32
C ALA A 577 10.39 -45.02 31.68
N ARG A 578 9.82 -44.18 30.80
CA ARG A 578 8.51 -44.38 30.18
C ARG A 578 8.57 -44.14 28.67
N HIS A 579 7.90 -45.03 27.94
CA HIS A 579 7.60 -44.88 26.51
C HIS A 579 6.18 -44.31 26.36
N PHE A 580 6.00 -43.33 25.48
CA PHE A 580 4.71 -42.69 25.23
C PHE A 580 4.22 -43.00 23.82
N ASP A 581 2.90 -43.14 23.68
CA ASP A 581 2.26 -43.19 22.36
C ASP A 581 2.44 -41.83 21.65
N TYR A 582 2.55 -41.83 20.32
CA TYR A 582 2.63 -40.59 19.53
C TYR A 582 1.36 -39.75 19.62
N GLU A 583 0.23 -40.38 19.91
CA GLU A 583 -1.05 -39.70 20.14
C GLU A 583 -1.22 -39.17 21.58
N ASP A 584 -0.26 -39.45 22.48
CA ASP A 584 -0.31 -39.04 23.89
C ASP A 584 -0.31 -37.51 24.04
N GLU A 585 -1.20 -37.01 24.90
CA GLU A 585 -1.38 -35.59 25.21
C GLU A 585 -0.10 -34.91 25.73
N PHE A 586 0.73 -35.63 26.49
CA PHE A 586 2.01 -35.12 26.96
C PHE A 586 2.98 -34.90 25.80
N MET A 587 3.09 -35.88 24.90
CA MET A 587 3.99 -35.80 23.75
C MET A 587 3.58 -34.66 22.80
N LYS A 588 2.29 -34.60 22.44
CA LYS A 588 1.73 -33.51 21.62
C LYS A 588 1.98 -32.13 22.24
N PHE A 589 1.78 -32.00 23.56
CA PHE A 589 2.02 -30.75 24.26
C PHE A 589 3.50 -30.32 24.20
N PHE A 590 4.44 -31.22 24.48
CA PHE A 590 5.87 -30.89 24.52
C PHE A 590 6.46 -30.63 23.13
N VAL A 591 6.11 -31.43 22.13
CA VAL A 591 6.54 -31.19 20.74
C VAL A 591 5.98 -29.85 20.24
N GLY A 592 4.71 -29.56 20.50
CA GLY A 592 4.11 -28.26 20.17
C GLY A 592 4.74 -27.08 20.92
N LEU A 593 5.04 -27.26 22.20
CA LEU A 593 5.74 -26.28 23.04
C LEU A 593 7.10 -25.91 22.42
N PHE A 594 7.91 -26.90 22.07
CA PHE A 594 9.25 -26.66 21.54
C PHE A 594 9.22 -25.93 20.20
N GLN A 595 8.30 -26.31 19.31
CA GLN A 595 8.12 -25.63 18.02
C GLN A 595 7.66 -24.18 18.18
N GLU A 596 6.64 -23.92 19.00
CA GLU A 596 6.09 -22.58 19.20
C GLU A 596 7.08 -21.65 19.92
N THR A 597 7.80 -22.17 20.92
CA THR A 597 8.78 -21.37 21.67
C THR A 597 10.05 -21.12 20.86
N SER A 598 10.51 -22.10 20.07
CA SER A 598 11.62 -21.93 19.12
C SER A 598 11.34 -20.83 18.09
N LYS A 599 10.12 -20.80 17.52
CA LYS A 599 9.69 -19.70 16.62
C LYS A 599 9.71 -18.32 17.29
N ILE A 600 9.33 -18.24 18.57
CA ILE A 600 9.30 -16.97 19.31
C ILE A 600 10.72 -16.52 19.65
N PHE A 601 11.57 -17.42 20.15
CA PHE A 601 12.95 -17.11 20.55
C PHE A 601 13.85 -16.77 19.36
N ASN A 602 13.76 -17.56 18.29
CA ASN A 602 14.60 -17.38 17.09
C ASN A 602 14.00 -16.40 16.09
N GLY A 603 12.72 -16.06 16.21
CA GLY A 603 12.02 -15.12 15.33
C GLY A 603 12.19 -13.65 15.72
N ARG A 604 11.56 -12.78 14.93
CA ARG A 604 11.59 -11.32 15.10
C ARG A 604 11.24 -10.87 16.50
N TRP A 605 10.27 -11.54 17.12
CA TRP A 605 9.80 -11.19 18.46
C TRP A 605 10.90 -11.34 19.51
N GLY A 606 11.59 -12.48 19.59
CA GLY A 606 12.69 -12.69 20.55
C GLY A 606 13.75 -11.60 20.46
N MET A 607 14.16 -11.25 19.24
CA MET A 607 15.11 -10.14 19.02
C MET A 607 14.58 -8.77 19.45
N ILE A 608 13.30 -8.48 19.25
CA ILE A 608 12.66 -7.24 19.72
C ILE A 608 12.63 -7.18 21.26
N TYR A 609 12.26 -8.28 21.93
CA TYR A 609 12.24 -8.38 23.39
C TYR A 609 13.62 -8.11 24.00
N ASP A 610 14.66 -8.64 23.37
CA ASP A 610 16.04 -8.48 23.83
C ASP A 610 16.62 -7.09 23.53
N SER A 611 16.12 -6.42 22.50
CA SER A 611 16.55 -5.10 22.06
C SER A 611 15.87 -3.95 22.81
N ILE A 612 14.57 -4.07 23.12
CA ILE A 612 13.74 -2.98 23.64
C ILE A 612 13.20 -3.32 25.04
N PRO A 613 13.79 -2.79 26.13
CA PRO A 613 13.35 -3.11 27.49
C PRO A 613 11.89 -2.77 27.81
N ILE A 614 11.32 -1.71 27.20
CA ILE A 614 9.93 -1.29 27.50
C ILE A 614 8.90 -2.30 26.98
N VAL A 615 9.24 -3.03 25.93
CA VAL A 615 8.38 -4.06 25.31
C VAL A 615 8.14 -5.23 26.26
N ARG A 616 9.02 -5.44 27.25
CA ARG A 616 8.89 -6.50 28.26
C ARG A 616 7.62 -6.38 29.10
N ASN A 617 7.05 -5.18 29.22
CA ASN A 617 5.85 -4.89 30.02
C ASN A 617 4.56 -4.84 29.18
N LEU A 618 4.64 -4.97 27.85
CA LEU A 618 3.49 -4.90 26.96
C LEU A 618 2.86 -6.29 26.76
N PRO A 619 1.53 -6.39 26.55
CA PRO A 619 0.81 -7.65 26.32
C PRO A 619 1.03 -8.17 24.88
N LEU A 620 2.29 -8.34 24.51
CA LEU A 620 2.75 -8.82 23.19
C LEU A 620 2.93 -10.35 23.20
N PRO A 621 3.16 -11.01 22.05
CA PRO A 621 3.24 -12.47 21.93
C PRO A 621 4.23 -13.17 22.88
N PHE A 622 5.15 -12.44 23.52
CA PHE A 622 6.02 -12.94 24.59
C PHE A 622 5.25 -13.59 25.73
N ARG A 623 4.08 -13.06 26.10
CA ARG A 623 3.27 -13.58 27.21
C ARG A 623 2.86 -15.04 26.97
N LYS A 624 2.55 -15.40 25.72
CA LYS A 624 2.28 -16.78 25.31
C LYS A 624 3.45 -17.71 25.63
N ALA A 625 4.70 -17.29 25.37
CA ALA A 625 5.88 -18.09 25.70
C ALA A 625 6.04 -18.29 27.22
N PHE A 626 5.85 -17.23 28.01
CA PHE A 626 5.89 -17.33 29.49
C PHE A 626 4.81 -18.27 30.03
N ASP A 627 3.58 -18.15 29.53
CA ASP A 627 2.46 -19.00 29.94
C ASP A 627 2.69 -20.48 29.55
N LEU A 628 3.19 -20.72 28.34
CA LEU A 628 3.52 -22.06 27.86
C LEU A 628 4.60 -22.75 28.71
N PHE A 629 5.69 -22.05 29.04
CA PHE A 629 6.74 -22.61 29.91
C PHE A 629 6.26 -22.83 31.35
N LYS A 630 5.35 -21.96 31.84
CA LYS A 630 4.69 -22.16 33.13
C LYS A 630 3.88 -23.46 33.16
N VAL A 631 3.04 -23.71 32.15
CA VAL A 631 2.26 -24.96 32.03
C VAL A 631 3.19 -26.18 31.89
N ALA A 632 4.28 -26.04 31.12
CA ALA A 632 5.26 -27.10 30.94
C ALA A 632 6.02 -27.46 32.23
N HIS A 633 6.25 -26.48 33.10
CA HIS A 633 6.81 -26.72 34.44
C HIS A 633 5.80 -27.47 35.32
N GLU A 634 4.53 -27.04 35.33
CA GLU A 634 3.45 -27.64 36.13
C GLU A 634 3.19 -29.11 35.73
N LYS A 635 3.09 -29.41 34.43
CA LYS A 635 2.92 -30.79 33.94
C LYS A 635 4.08 -31.72 34.32
N ARG A 636 5.31 -31.20 34.37
CA ARG A 636 6.48 -31.99 34.78
C ARG A 636 6.55 -32.24 36.27
N LEU A 637 6.17 -31.26 37.09
CA LEU A 637 6.06 -31.47 38.53
C LEU A 637 5.15 -32.65 38.84
N VAL A 638 4.03 -32.80 38.12
CA VAL A 638 3.13 -33.95 38.25
C VAL A 638 3.85 -35.27 37.94
N MET A 639 4.56 -35.36 36.80
CA MET A 639 5.31 -36.58 36.45
C MET A 639 6.45 -36.91 37.42
N VAL A 640 7.16 -35.89 37.90
CA VAL A 640 8.20 -36.08 38.92
C VAL A 640 7.55 -36.59 40.21
N ALA A 641 6.38 -36.08 40.59
CA ALA A 641 5.64 -36.57 41.75
C ALA A 641 5.16 -38.03 41.58
N GLU A 642 4.66 -38.41 40.41
CA GLU A 642 4.21 -39.78 40.11
C GLU A 642 5.35 -40.81 40.16
N ASN A 643 6.57 -40.39 39.80
CA ASN A 643 7.77 -41.22 39.85
C ASN A 643 8.49 -41.20 41.21
N LYS A 644 8.02 -40.43 42.22
CA LYS A 644 8.58 -40.46 43.58
C LYS A 644 8.23 -41.78 44.26
N LYS A 645 9.15 -42.75 44.23
CA LYS A 645 9.09 -43.96 45.07
C LYS A 645 9.89 -43.86 46.38
N THR A 646 10.70 -42.82 46.57
CA THR A 646 11.52 -42.63 47.78
C THR A 646 11.68 -41.14 48.10
N GLU A 647 11.65 -40.80 49.39
CA GLU A 647 12.02 -39.46 49.90
C GLU A 647 13.45 -39.13 49.46
N PHE A 648 13.61 -38.01 48.76
CA PHE A 648 14.94 -37.39 48.62
C PHE A 648 15.40 -37.03 50.04
N LEU A 649 16.53 -37.60 50.49
CA LEU A 649 17.25 -37.09 51.65
C LEU A 649 17.42 -35.59 51.43
N ARG A 650 16.78 -34.75 52.26
CA ARG A 650 17.03 -33.30 52.29
C ARG A 650 18.54 -33.13 52.41
N GLY A 651 19.18 -32.71 51.33
CA GLY A 651 20.58 -32.31 51.40
C GLY A 651 20.70 -31.16 52.40
N ASP A 652 21.76 -31.18 53.19
CA ASP A 652 22.13 -30.13 54.13
C ASP A 652 21.92 -28.73 53.52
N ASP A 653 21.60 -27.76 54.38
CA ASP A 653 21.37 -26.35 54.09
C ASP A 653 22.58 -25.71 53.35
N GLY A 654 22.68 -25.99 52.04
CA GLY A 654 23.88 -25.72 51.23
C GLY A 654 24.03 -26.59 49.97
N SER A 655 23.24 -27.67 49.79
CA SER A 655 23.32 -28.50 48.58
C SER A 655 22.78 -27.79 47.33
N SER A 656 23.41 -27.98 46.17
CA SER A 656 22.92 -27.42 44.89
C SER A 656 21.71 -28.17 44.32
N PHE A 657 21.26 -29.25 44.96
CA PHE A 657 20.19 -30.12 44.49
C PHE A 657 18.86 -29.73 45.14
N SER A 658 17.88 -29.38 44.32
CA SER A 658 16.49 -29.11 44.74
C SER A 658 15.50 -29.69 43.72
N GLU A 659 14.23 -29.82 44.11
CA GLU A 659 13.19 -30.28 43.17
C GLU A 659 13.00 -29.33 41.99
N ASP A 660 13.08 -28.01 42.23
CA ASP A 660 13.06 -26.99 41.18
C ASP A 660 14.26 -27.15 40.24
N GLN A 661 15.45 -27.44 40.80
CA GLN A 661 16.67 -27.68 40.03
C GLN A 661 16.55 -28.95 39.18
N LEU A 662 15.98 -30.03 39.72
CA LEU A 662 15.72 -31.26 38.98
C LEU A 662 14.72 -31.01 37.83
N CYS A 663 13.64 -30.28 38.08
CA CYS A 663 12.65 -29.95 37.05
C CYS A 663 13.26 -29.09 35.92
N ALA A 664 14.08 -28.10 36.27
CA ALA A 664 14.81 -27.29 35.29
C ALA A 664 15.81 -28.13 34.49
N PHE A 665 16.52 -29.06 35.14
CA PHE A 665 17.48 -29.95 34.49
C PHE A 665 16.82 -30.92 33.50
N ILE A 666 15.69 -31.53 33.89
CA ILE A 666 14.89 -32.41 33.03
C ILE A 666 14.36 -31.65 31.82
N LEU A 667 13.88 -30.41 32.00
CA LEU A 667 13.43 -29.56 30.90
C LEU A 667 14.55 -29.28 29.89
N ASP A 668 15.74 -28.91 30.38
CA ASP A 668 16.91 -28.66 29.53
C ASP A 668 17.29 -29.90 28.71
N LEU A 669 17.33 -31.08 29.34
CA LEU A 669 17.67 -32.34 28.66
C LEU A 669 16.61 -32.74 27.63
N HIS A 670 15.32 -32.59 27.97
CA HIS A 670 14.22 -32.93 27.06
C HIS A 670 14.20 -32.00 25.85
N PHE A 671 14.36 -30.68 26.06
CA PHE A 671 14.42 -29.71 24.97
C PHE A 671 15.63 -29.98 24.05
N ALA A 672 16.83 -30.12 24.63
CA ALA A 672 18.04 -30.33 23.86
C ALA A 672 18.04 -31.67 23.10
N GLY A 673 17.56 -32.75 23.73
CA GLY A 673 17.55 -34.09 23.14
C GLY A 673 16.52 -34.28 22.01
N THR A 674 15.39 -33.57 22.08
CA THR A 674 14.29 -33.70 21.12
C THR A 674 14.51 -32.86 19.88
N ASP A 675 14.51 -31.52 20.03
CA ASP A 675 14.39 -30.59 18.90
C ASP A 675 15.63 -30.63 18.01
N THR A 676 16.83 -30.74 18.61
CA THR A 676 18.08 -30.74 17.84
C THR A 676 18.28 -32.03 17.03
N THR A 677 17.98 -33.19 17.63
CA THR A 677 18.11 -34.49 16.98
C THR A 677 17.09 -34.62 15.84
N ALA A 678 15.83 -34.27 16.10
CA ALA A 678 14.76 -34.37 15.10
C ALA A 678 15.02 -33.49 13.87
N ASN A 679 15.45 -32.24 14.07
CA ASN A 679 15.78 -31.34 12.95
C ASN A 679 17.04 -31.79 12.18
N THR A 680 17.99 -32.44 12.85
CA THR A 680 19.16 -33.04 12.19
C THR A 680 18.74 -34.21 11.29
N LEU A 681 17.84 -35.09 11.77
CA LEU A 681 17.28 -36.20 10.99
C LEU A 681 16.41 -35.70 9.82
N LEU A 682 15.57 -34.69 10.05
CA LEU A 682 14.78 -34.06 8.99
C LEU A 682 15.67 -33.55 7.86
N THR A 683 16.76 -32.88 8.22
CA THR A 683 17.74 -32.41 7.24
C THR A 683 18.43 -33.59 6.55
N ALA A 684 18.82 -34.62 7.30
CA ALA A 684 19.44 -35.84 6.75
C ALA A 684 18.60 -36.42 5.60
N PHE A 685 17.33 -36.72 5.87
CA PHE A 685 16.44 -37.34 4.89
C PHE A 685 16.12 -36.39 3.74
N LEU A 686 15.94 -35.09 4.00
CA LEU A 686 15.73 -34.09 2.94
C LEU A 686 16.91 -34.06 1.94
N TYR A 687 18.15 -34.12 2.43
CA TYR A 687 19.32 -34.17 1.56
C TYR A 687 19.44 -35.52 0.85
N LEU A 688 19.28 -36.65 1.55
CA LEU A 688 19.36 -37.97 0.91
C LEU A 688 18.35 -38.13 -0.25
N MET A 689 17.11 -37.64 -0.07
CA MET A 689 16.08 -37.64 -1.12
C MET A 689 16.47 -36.80 -2.34
N ASN A 690 17.20 -35.69 -2.15
CA ASN A 690 17.66 -34.83 -3.23
C ASN A 690 18.97 -35.30 -3.89
N TYR A 691 19.68 -36.25 -3.28
CA TYR A 691 20.91 -36.82 -3.81
C TYR A 691 20.86 -38.36 -3.86
N PRO A 692 20.05 -38.97 -4.75
CA PRO A 692 19.81 -40.42 -4.78
C PRO A 692 21.08 -41.26 -4.94
N LYS A 693 22.09 -40.77 -5.68
CA LYS A 693 23.37 -41.47 -5.84
C LYS A 693 24.17 -41.59 -4.54
N ILE A 694 24.08 -40.59 -3.67
CA ILE A 694 24.71 -40.64 -2.33
C ILE A 694 23.95 -41.62 -1.46
N GLN A 695 22.61 -41.58 -1.51
CA GLN A 695 21.74 -42.51 -0.81
C GLN A 695 22.01 -43.97 -1.22
N GLU A 696 22.08 -44.25 -2.52
CA GLU A 696 22.37 -45.59 -3.05
C GLU A 696 23.74 -46.09 -2.59
N ARG A 697 24.77 -45.23 -2.59
CA ARG A 697 26.11 -45.60 -2.11
C ARG A 697 26.13 -45.86 -0.60
N CYS A 698 25.36 -45.10 0.19
CA CYS A 698 25.16 -45.40 1.60
C CYS A 698 24.49 -46.78 1.77
N GLN A 699 23.44 -47.07 1.01
CA GLN A 699 22.74 -48.35 1.05
C GLN A 699 23.68 -49.51 0.68
N GLN A 700 24.49 -49.37 -0.37
CA GLN A 700 25.49 -50.38 -0.74
C GLN A 700 26.50 -50.65 0.37
N GLU A 701 27.04 -49.62 1.04
CA GLU A 701 27.96 -49.82 2.17
C GLU A 701 27.24 -50.49 3.36
N ILE A 702 25.99 -50.10 3.63
CA ILE A 702 25.16 -50.68 4.68
C ILE A 702 24.88 -52.16 4.41
N ASP A 703 24.38 -52.49 3.21
CA ASP A 703 24.04 -53.85 2.80
C ASP A 703 25.27 -54.77 2.86
N ASN A 704 26.43 -54.29 2.42
CA ASN A 704 27.68 -55.05 2.47
C ASN A 704 28.15 -55.35 3.91
N VAL A 705 27.98 -54.40 4.84
CA VAL A 705 28.42 -54.56 6.24
C VAL A 705 27.40 -55.34 7.08
N LEU A 706 26.11 -55.25 6.73
CA LEU A 706 25.01 -55.90 7.43
C LEU A 706 24.57 -57.21 6.78
N ASP A 707 25.26 -57.70 5.74
CA ASP A 707 24.93 -58.98 5.11
C ASP A 707 24.88 -60.12 6.13
N GLY A 708 23.75 -60.83 6.17
CA GLY A 708 23.46 -61.89 7.15
C GLY A 708 23.12 -61.43 8.58
N LYS A 709 23.02 -60.12 8.86
CA LYS A 709 22.55 -59.57 10.15
C LYS A 709 21.08 -59.13 10.06
N ILE A 710 20.34 -59.36 11.13
CA ILE A 710 18.92 -58.96 11.24
C ILE A 710 18.80 -57.48 11.63
N GLU A 711 19.70 -56.98 12.48
CA GLU A 711 19.70 -55.59 12.98
C GLU A 711 21.12 -55.02 12.99
N ALA A 712 21.24 -53.70 12.83
CA ALA A 712 22.50 -52.96 12.95
C ALA A 712 22.84 -52.68 14.43
N CYS A 713 24.13 -52.69 14.77
CA CYS A 713 24.61 -52.24 16.08
C CYS A 713 25.53 -51.02 15.98
N PHE A 714 25.71 -50.28 17.07
CA PHE A 714 26.49 -49.05 17.08
C PHE A 714 27.97 -49.30 16.74
N GLU A 715 28.51 -50.48 17.02
CA GLU A 715 29.89 -50.85 16.67
C GLU A 715 30.12 -51.05 15.16
N ASP A 716 29.06 -51.34 14.39
CA ASP A 716 29.14 -51.51 12.94
C ASP A 716 29.60 -50.21 12.23
N ARG A 717 29.44 -49.05 12.89
CA ARG A 717 29.93 -47.76 12.40
C ARG A 717 31.38 -47.84 11.92
N HIS A 718 32.25 -48.57 12.63
CA HIS A 718 33.68 -48.66 12.31
C HIS A 718 33.97 -49.26 10.93
N GLN A 719 33.02 -50.01 10.37
CA GLN A 719 33.09 -50.62 9.05
C GLN A 719 32.31 -49.83 7.98
N MET A 720 31.64 -48.73 8.36
CA MET A 720 30.87 -47.86 7.47
C MET A 720 31.46 -46.43 7.38
N PRO A 721 32.70 -46.26 6.89
CA PRO A 721 33.36 -44.96 6.83
C PRO A 721 32.65 -43.95 5.92
N TYR A 722 31.99 -44.41 4.84
CA TYR A 722 31.26 -43.52 3.95
C TYR A 722 29.97 -43.00 4.60
N VAL A 723 29.18 -43.86 5.23
CA VAL A 723 27.98 -43.47 5.99
C VAL A 723 28.35 -42.52 7.14
N GLN A 724 29.44 -42.79 7.87
CA GLN A 724 29.93 -41.86 8.90
C GLN A 724 30.28 -40.49 8.32
N ALA A 725 30.96 -40.44 7.17
CA ALA A 725 31.28 -39.18 6.50
C ALA A 725 30.01 -38.42 6.09
N VAL A 726 28.98 -39.12 5.60
CA VAL A 726 27.67 -38.54 5.26
C VAL A 726 26.97 -38.01 6.51
N ILE A 727 26.98 -38.74 7.63
CA ILE A 727 26.41 -38.26 8.92
C ILE A 727 27.12 -36.98 9.37
N HIS A 728 28.46 -36.93 9.32
CA HIS A 728 29.21 -35.73 9.69
C HIS A 728 28.91 -34.55 8.76
N GLU A 729 28.72 -34.82 7.46
CA GLU A 729 28.37 -33.80 6.49
C GLU A 729 26.96 -33.25 6.72
N ILE A 730 26.01 -34.12 7.07
CA ILE A 730 24.66 -33.72 7.49
C ILE A 730 24.73 -32.82 8.72
N GLN A 731 25.50 -33.21 9.75
CA GLN A 731 25.69 -32.39 10.95
C GLN A 731 26.31 -31.03 10.62
N ARG A 732 27.21 -30.97 9.64
CA ARG A 732 27.83 -29.72 9.16
C ARG A 732 26.82 -28.81 8.44
N VAL A 733 25.90 -29.39 7.68
CA VAL A 733 24.95 -28.64 6.81
C VAL A 733 23.64 -28.30 7.52
N ALA A 734 23.18 -29.15 8.46
CA ALA A 734 21.94 -28.93 9.19
C ALA A 734 21.97 -27.67 10.06
N ASP A 735 23.16 -27.32 10.58
CA ASP A 735 23.41 -26.15 11.42
C ASP A 735 22.24 -25.81 12.35
N THR A 736 21.83 -26.80 13.15
CA THR A 736 20.56 -26.80 13.89
C THR A 736 20.46 -25.66 14.91
N VAL A 737 21.60 -25.10 15.34
CA VAL A 737 21.68 -23.96 16.27
C VAL A 737 22.71 -22.94 15.72
N PRO A 738 22.34 -22.16 14.69
CA PRO A 738 23.29 -21.39 13.88
C PRO A 738 24.02 -20.28 14.62
N LEU A 739 23.41 -19.74 15.67
CA LEU A 739 23.98 -18.68 16.52
C LEU A 739 24.63 -19.22 17.79
N SER A 740 24.66 -20.56 17.95
CA SER A 740 24.97 -21.23 19.21
C SER A 740 24.15 -20.65 20.38
N VAL A 741 24.51 -21.01 21.61
CA VAL A 741 23.97 -20.36 22.81
C VAL A 741 24.89 -19.18 23.16
N PHE A 742 24.32 -18.00 23.39
CA PHE A 742 25.11 -16.81 23.72
C PHE A 742 26.02 -17.02 24.93
N HIS A 743 27.26 -16.54 24.80
CA HIS A 743 28.30 -16.56 25.81
C HIS A 743 28.53 -15.16 26.39
N CYS A 744 29.02 -15.11 27.62
CA CYS A 744 29.51 -13.91 28.28
C CYS A 744 30.90 -14.18 28.85
N THR A 745 31.70 -13.13 28.93
CA THR A 745 33.02 -13.17 29.54
C THR A 745 32.91 -13.19 31.07
N SER A 746 33.58 -14.14 31.72
CA SER A 746 33.64 -14.28 33.18
C SER A 746 34.64 -13.30 33.83
N LYS A 747 35.57 -12.77 33.04
CA LYS A 747 36.54 -11.71 33.35
C LYS A 747 36.91 -10.93 32.10
N ASP A 748 37.53 -9.76 32.26
CA ASP A 748 38.10 -9.01 31.14
C ASP A 748 39.15 -9.89 30.46
N THR A 749 39.06 -10.05 29.14
CA THR A 749 39.96 -10.92 28.36
C THR A 749 40.23 -10.32 26.99
N GLN A 750 41.18 -10.88 26.26
CA GLN A 750 41.45 -10.54 24.87
C GLN A 750 41.06 -11.68 23.94
N LEU A 751 40.61 -11.36 22.74
CA LEU A 751 40.36 -12.31 21.67
C LEU A 751 40.91 -11.75 20.37
N MET A 752 41.85 -12.44 19.73
CA MET A 752 42.42 -12.00 18.45
C MET A 752 42.93 -10.54 18.46
N GLY A 753 43.47 -10.08 19.59
CA GLY A 753 43.95 -8.71 19.78
C GLY A 753 42.88 -7.67 20.18
N TYR A 754 41.60 -8.05 20.19
CA TYR A 754 40.52 -7.19 20.67
C TYR A 754 40.28 -7.37 22.18
N SER A 755 39.96 -6.29 22.87
CA SER A 755 39.62 -6.31 24.29
C SER A 755 38.13 -6.56 24.49
N ILE A 756 37.79 -7.60 25.24
CA ILE A 756 36.41 -7.97 25.57
C ILE A 756 36.20 -7.86 27.10
N PRO A 757 35.44 -6.87 27.58
CA PRO A 757 35.22 -6.67 29.01
C PRO A 757 34.29 -7.73 29.61
N LYS A 758 34.44 -8.02 30.89
CA LYS A 758 33.53 -8.81 31.74
C LYS A 758 32.16 -8.16 31.77
N VAL A 759 31.11 -8.99 31.70
CA VAL A 759 29.75 -8.54 31.99
C VAL A 759 29.60 -8.27 33.49
N ARG A 760 29.47 -7.00 33.88
CA ARG A 760 29.15 -6.59 35.27
C ARG A 760 27.62 -6.52 35.42
N GLY A 761 27.00 -7.56 35.98
CA GLY A 761 25.56 -7.60 36.22
C GLY A 761 25.19 -7.50 37.71
N LYS A 762 24.60 -6.38 38.11
CA LYS A 762 23.42 -6.26 39.00
C LYS A 762 23.02 -4.78 39.10
N TYR A 763 21.77 -4.47 38.82
CA TYR A 763 21.20 -3.13 38.95
C TYR A 763 21.25 -2.67 40.42
N TYR A 764 22.14 -1.74 40.74
CA TYR A 764 21.93 -0.72 41.77
C TYR A 764 22.30 0.64 41.16
N LEU A 765 21.38 1.59 41.27
CA LEU A 765 21.47 2.96 40.74
C LEU A 765 22.39 3.84 41.60
N ARG A 766 23.12 4.75 40.91
CA ARG A 766 23.86 5.96 41.36
C ARG A 766 25.33 5.77 41.83
N ALA A 767 26.25 6.72 41.64
CA ALA A 767 26.24 8.01 40.91
C ALA A 767 27.67 8.52 40.67
N ASP A 768 28.28 8.16 39.55
CA ASP A 768 29.39 8.90 38.92
C ASP A 768 29.74 8.22 37.60
N ARG A 769 29.90 9.02 36.55
CA ARG A 769 29.84 8.58 35.16
C ARG A 769 31.00 7.64 34.77
N LYS A 770 30.66 6.54 34.10
CA LYS A 770 30.91 6.28 32.66
C LYS A 770 29.94 5.18 32.17
N PRO A 771 29.04 5.46 31.19
CA PRO A 771 28.13 4.45 30.67
C PRO A 771 28.78 3.62 29.54
N ASN A 772 28.30 2.38 29.43
CA ASN A 772 28.48 1.40 28.35
C ASN A 772 29.68 0.44 28.43
N ALA A 773 29.43 -0.82 28.82
CA ALA A 773 29.84 -2.00 28.03
C ALA A 773 29.43 -3.31 28.75
N CYS A 774 28.37 -3.96 28.26
CA CYS A 774 28.12 -5.39 28.49
C CYS A 774 28.29 -6.08 27.15
N SER A 775 29.44 -6.72 26.89
CA SER A 775 29.66 -7.45 25.64
C SER A 775 29.22 -8.91 25.77
N ARG A 776 28.27 -9.31 24.93
CA ARG A 776 27.91 -10.72 24.73
C ARG A 776 28.73 -11.29 23.60
N ILE A 777 28.89 -12.60 23.53
CA ILE A 777 29.57 -13.30 22.44
C ILE A 777 28.62 -14.29 21.81
N CYS A 778 28.44 -14.17 20.51
CA CYS A 778 27.77 -15.13 19.66
C CYS A 778 28.83 -15.86 18.83
N SER A 779 28.76 -17.18 18.79
CA SER A 779 29.61 -18.04 17.98
C SER A 779 28.74 -18.57 16.86
N CYS A 780 29.03 -18.19 15.62
CA CYS A 780 28.33 -18.74 14.45
C CYS A 780 29.08 -19.98 13.94
N HIS A 781 28.37 -21.04 13.58
CA HIS A 781 28.99 -22.26 13.03
C HIS A 781 28.73 -22.36 11.53
N PHE A 782 29.74 -22.09 10.69
CA PHE A 782 29.70 -22.46 9.27
C PHE A 782 31.09 -22.89 8.76
N PRO A 783 31.14 -23.76 7.73
CA PRO A 783 32.30 -24.57 7.41
C PRO A 783 33.36 -23.89 6.53
N LEU A 784 34.62 -24.26 6.78
CA LEU A 784 35.78 -23.88 5.98
C LEU A 784 35.79 -24.60 4.62
N ARG A 785 35.71 -23.85 3.51
CA ARG A 785 36.40 -24.26 2.27
C ARG A 785 37.91 -24.17 2.53
N LYS A 786 38.65 -25.27 2.30
CA LYS A 786 40.07 -25.41 2.67
C LYS A 786 41.00 -24.44 1.91
N ARG A 787 41.99 -24.01 2.70
CA ARG A 787 43.16 -23.11 2.49
C ARG A 787 44.16 -23.52 1.39
N LYS A 788 44.95 -22.52 0.96
CA LYS A 788 46.43 -22.61 0.92
C LYS A 788 47.06 -21.52 1.82
N ARG A 789 48.08 -21.89 2.61
CA ARG A 789 49.13 -21.09 3.30
C ARG A 789 50.32 -22.06 3.49
N PRO A 790 51.60 -21.65 3.72
CA PRO A 790 52.33 -20.40 3.44
C PRO A 790 53.69 -20.61 2.66
N VAL A 791 54.22 -19.52 2.07
CA VAL A 791 55.61 -19.18 1.66
C VAL A 791 56.63 -20.28 1.25
N SER A 792 57.07 -20.29 -0.02
CA SER A 792 58.46 -20.10 -0.50
C SER A 792 58.64 -20.61 -1.95
N PHE A 793 59.71 -20.12 -2.57
CA PHE A 793 60.11 -20.19 -3.98
C PHE A 793 60.08 -21.58 -4.67
N GLU A 794 59.88 -21.50 -6.00
CA GLU A 794 60.39 -22.34 -7.10
C GLU A 794 59.98 -23.83 -7.24
N ALA A 795 59.20 -24.04 -8.32
CA ALA A 795 59.38 -25.00 -9.41
C ALA A 795 59.71 -26.48 -9.10
N GLN A 796 58.82 -27.40 -9.52
CA GLN A 796 58.95 -28.14 -10.78
C GLN A 796 57.84 -29.19 -10.93
N ASN A 797 57.42 -29.38 -12.20
CA ASN A 797 56.40 -30.28 -12.72
C ASN A 797 56.61 -31.75 -12.37
N VAL A 798 55.52 -32.48 -12.12
CA VAL A 798 55.21 -33.79 -12.75
C VAL A 798 53.68 -33.96 -12.77
N GLU A 799 53.12 -34.17 -13.97
CA GLU A 799 51.74 -34.58 -14.27
C GLU A 799 51.46 -35.98 -13.67
N GLU A 800 50.25 -36.44 -13.30
CA GLU A 800 49.19 -36.85 -14.22
C GLU A 800 47.98 -37.42 -13.42
N HIS A 801 46.78 -37.17 -13.94
CA HIS A 801 45.52 -37.92 -13.88
C HIS A 801 44.87 -38.42 -12.56
N SER A 802 43.73 -37.80 -12.20
CA SER A 802 42.45 -38.53 -12.25
C SER A 802 41.26 -37.58 -12.48
N TYR A 803 40.55 -37.84 -13.59
CA TYR A 803 39.24 -37.27 -13.92
C TYR A 803 38.15 -38.12 -13.25
N CYS A 804 37.22 -37.47 -12.55
CA CYS A 804 35.75 -37.62 -12.68
C CYS A 804 35.03 -36.97 -11.48
N LEU A 805 33.91 -36.29 -11.77
CA LEU A 805 33.01 -35.54 -10.87
C LEU A 805 33.33 -34.06 -10.63
N ARG A 806 33.96 -33.40 -11.61
CA ARG A 806 34.07 -31.92 -11.67
C ARG A 806 33.56 -31.33 -12.99
N GLY A 807 32.54 -31.95 -13.57
CA GLY A 807 31.72 -31.37 -14.63
C GLY A 807 30.29 -31.27 -14.11
N ILE A 808 29.65 -30.13 -14.33
CA ILE A 808 28.39 -29.61 -13.78
C ILE A 808 28.66 -28.71 -12.57
N ILE A 809 28.50 -27.40 -12.80
CA ILE A 809 28.90 -26.24 -11.99
C ILE A 809 30.34 -25.80 -12.31
N ASP A 810 30.42 -24.76 -13.16
CA ASP A 810 31.61 -24.00 -13.62
C ASP A 810 32.02 -24.24 -15.09
N GLY A 811 31.18 -23.71 -15.99
CA GLY A 811 31.56 -23.03 -17.23
C GLY A 811 30.50 -21.94 -17.42
N MET A 812 30.79 -20.66 -17.61
CA MET A 812 31.93 -20.05 -18.29
C MET A 812 32.15 -18.63 -17.75
N GLU A 813 33.25 -18.40 -17.03
CA GLU A 813 33.93 -17.11 -16.94
C GLU A 813 35.42 -17.40 -17.10
N GLU A 814 35.97 -17.11 -18.29
CA GLU A 814 37.30 -16.55 -18.56
C GLU A 814 37.60 -16.64 -20.07
N GLU A 815 37.94 -15.52 -20.71
CA GLU A 815 39.23 -15.30 -21.37
C GLU A 815 39.26 -13.94 -22.11
N THR A 816 39.99 -12.98 -21.52
CA THR A 816 40.83 -11.97 -22.21
C THR A 816 41.94 -12.69 -23.00
N THR A 817 42.48 -12.24 -24.14
CA THR A 817 43.24 -10.99 -24.39
C THR A 817 43.74 -10.95 -25.85
N CYS A 818 44.33 -9.80 -26.26
CA CYS A 818 45.29 -9.56 -27.38
C CYS A 818 44.68 -9.23 -28.77
N LEU A 819 45.05 -8.18 -29.54
CA LEU A 819 46.31 -7.42 -29.75
C LEU A 819 46.05 -6.10 -30.53
N MET A 820 46.90 -5.06 -30.30
CA MET A 820 47.50 -4.07 -31.27
C MET A 820 46.54 -3.13 -32.07
N THR A 821 46.76 -1.84 -32.36
CA THR A 821 47.91 -0.90 -32.38
C THR A 821 47.38 0.53 -32.72
N GLU A 822 48.10 1.56 -32.24
CA GLU A 822 48.49 2.86 -32.89
C GLU A 822 47.42 3.79 -33.52
N GLU A 823 47.28 5.03 -33.03
CA GLU A 823 47.84 6.32 -33.56
C GLU A 823 46.63 7.18 -34.04
N GLU A 824 46.51 8.51 -33.97
CA GLU A 824 47.43 9.63 -33.77
C GLU A 824 46.62 10.89 -33.35
N ALA A 825 47.25 11.71 -32.48
CA ALA A 825 47.39 13.18 -32.47
C ALA A 825 46.25 14.17 -32.86
N GLY A 826 46.03 15.18 -31.99
CA GLY A 826 45.30 16.45 -32.27
C GLY A 826 46.17 17.48 -33.04
N PRO A 827 46.23 18.79 -32.68
CA PRO A 827 45.36 19.56 -31.77
C PRO A 827 45.18 21.05 -32.25
N LEU A 828 44.70 21.93 -31.34
CA LEU A 828 44.94 23.40 -31.27
C LEU A 828 44.07 24.28 -32.21
N THR A 829 43.57 25.47 -31.89
CA THR A 829 43.72 26.42 -30.75
C THR A 829 42.77 27.62 -30.96
N GLN A 830 42.33 28.24 -29.85
CA GLN A 830 42.23 29.70 -29.55
C GLN A 830 41.58 30.67 -30.58
N ALA A 831 40.95 31.78 -30.24
CA ALA A 831 40.47 32.44 -29.01
C ALA A 831 39.80 33.76 -29.47
N ALA A 832 38.88 34.28 -28.65
CA ALA A 832 38.49 35.70 -28.50
C ALA A 832 37.92 36.44 -29.73
N ALA A 833 37.15 37.53 -29.64
CA ALA A 833 36.22 38.11 -28.68
C ALA A 833 35.58 39.33 -29.40
N ASN A 834 34.39 39.73 -28.94
CA ASN A 834 33.82 41.08 -28.98
C ASN A 834 33.07 41.66 -30.21
N GLU A 835 31.76 41.85 -29.97
CA GLU A 835 30.98 43.11 -30.00
C GLU A 835 30.55 43.78 -31.32
N GLY A 836 29.23 44.03 -31.41
CA GLY A 836 28.66 45.28 -31.96
C GLY A 836 27.58 45.14 -33.06
N PRO A 837 26.47 45.92 -33.06
CA PRO A 837 25.20 45.49 -33.67
C PRO A 837 24.66 46.30 -34.89
N ARG A 838 24.00 45.55 -35.82
CA ARG A 838 22.84 45.88 -36.71
C ARG A 838 22.95 46.99 -37.78
N PRO A 839 22.38 46.83 -39.01
CA PRO A 839 20.92 46.78 -39.24
C PRO A 839 20.41 45.78 -40.30
N LEU A 840 19.08 45.57 -40.28
CA LEU A 840 18.29 44.63 -41.10
C LEU A 840 18.05 45.17 -42.53
N SER A 841 18.30 44.35 -43.54
CA SER A 841 17.77 44.52 -44.91
C SER A 841 17.39 43.17 -45.53
N GLU A 842 16.17 43.11 -46.09
CA GLU A 842 15.63 42.28 -47.19
C GLU A 842 15.88 40.75 -47.27
N ASN A 843 16.83 40.16 -46.54
CA ASN A 843 17.12 38.72 -46.53
C ASN A 843 16.13 37.89 -45.69
N ALA A 844 15.23 38.53 -44.93
CA ALA A 844 14.39 37.83 -43.96
C ALA A 844 13.27 37.02 -44.61
N GLU A 845 12.68 37.48 -45.71
CA GLU A 845 11.61 36.75 -46.40
C GLU A 845 12.15 35.59 -47.23
N GLU A 846 13.31 35.76 -47.88
CA GLU A 846 13.96 34.67 -48.63
C GLU A 846 14.55 33.61 -47.69
N GLN A 847 15.11 33.99 -46.53
CA GLN A 847 15.49 33.05 -45.48
C GLN A 847 14.29 32.35 -44.84
N ALA A 848 13.19 33.06 -44.54
CA ALA A 848 12.01 32.44 -43.96
C ALA A 848 11.39 31.39 -44.90
N THR A 849 11.38 31.66 -46.21
CA THR A 849 10.85 30.74 -47.22
C THR A 849 11.76 29.52 -47.42
N LYS A 850 13.09 29.73 -47.37
CA LYS A 850 14.09 28.64 -47.43
C LYS A 850 14.08 27.78 -46.16
N ILE A 851 13.91 28.41 -44.98
CA ILE A 851 13.72 27.73 -43.70
C ILE A 851 12.43 26.91 -43.71
N GLN A 852 11.31 27.43 -44.22
CA GLN A 852 10.07 26.66 -44.33
C GLN A 852 10.18 25.49 -45.33
N LEU A 853 10.90 25.66 -46.44
CA LEU A 853 11.11 24.59 -47.42
C LEU A 853 12.03 23.49 -46.87
N ASP A 854 13.09 23.86 -46.15
CA ASP A 854 13.99 22.92 -45.47
C ASP A 854 13.31 22.24 -44.27
N GLU A 855 12.45 22.96 -43.53
CA GLU A 855 11.58 22.38 -42.50
C GLU A 855 10.58 21.38 -43.08
N SER A 856 9.98 21.68 -44.23
CA SER A 856 9.04 20.78 -44.92
C SER A 856 9.75 19.52 -45.47
N LYS A 857 10.95 19.68 -46.06
CA LYS A 857 11.78 18.56 -46.52
C LYS A 857 12.30 17.71 -45.36
N ALA A 858 12.74 18.33 -44.26
CA ALA A 858 13.16 17.62 -43.05
C ALA A 858 11.98 16.85 -42.43
N LYS A 859 10.77 17.42 -42.42
CA LYS A 859 9.55 16.78 -41.94
C LYS A 859 9.05 15.64 -42.85
N GLN A 860 9.28 15.73 -44.16
CA GLN A 860 9.01 14.62 -45.09
C GLN A 860 10.05 13.50 -44.99
N SER A 861 11.33 13.83 -44.76
CA SER A 861 12.38 12.84 -44.46
C SER A 861 12.14 12.14 -43.12
N TYR A 862 11.64 12.89 -42.12
CA TYR A 862 11.25 12.44 -40.77
C TYR A 862 10.15 11.36 -40.76
N CYS A 863 9.27 11.32 -41.77
CA CYS A 863 8.24 10.27 -41.87
C CYS A 863 8.73 8.97 -42.53
N ARG A 864 9.91 8.96 -43.17
CA ARG A 864 10.39 7.83 -43.98
C ARG A 864 11.41 6.94 -43.29
N ASP A 865 12.31 7.51 -42.49
CA ASP A 865 13.43 6.76 -41.91
C ASP A 865 13.35 6.65 -40.37
N LYS A 866 13.80 5.50 -39.87
CA LYS A 866 13.75 5.05 -38.46
C LYS A 866 14.14 6.19 -37.49
N TYR A 867 13.35 6.39 -36.42
CA TYR A 867 13.61 7.36 -35.35
C TYR A 867 15.07 7.33 -34.86
N SER A 868 15.90 8.28 -35.33
CA SER A 868 17.27 8.46 -34.83
C SER A 868 17.50 9.88 -34.34
N ALA A 869 17.90 10.02 -33.07
CA ALA A 869 18.24 11.29 -32.46
C ALA A 869 19.44 11.97 -33.16
N SER A 870 20.33 11.17 -33.73
CA SER A 870 21.58 11.62 -34.37
C SER A 870 21.38 12.42 -35.67
N GLN A 871 20.25 12.26 -36.36
CA GLN A 871 20.01 12.86 -37.69
C GLN A 871 19.16 14.14 -37.64
N LEU A 872 18.71 14.57 -36.46
CA LEU A 872 17.87 15.77 -36.29
C LEU A 872 18.70 17.06 -36.26
N SER A 873 18.17 18.17 -36.80
CA SER A 873 18.81 19.47 -36.62
C SER A 873 18.70 19.94 -35.16
N GLU A 874 19.68 20.71 -34.68
CA GLU A 874 19.77 21.19 -33.29
C GLU A 874 18.48 21.90 -32.83
N ARG A 875 17.88 22.69 -33.73
CA ARG A 875 16.63 23.41 -33.47
C ARG A 875 15.44 22.47 -33.34
N LEU A 876 15.32 21.45 -34.20
CA LEU A 876 14.23 20.47 -34.12
C LEU A 876 14.40 19.59 -32.89
N PHE A 877 15.63 19.20 -32.56
CA PHE A 877 15.94 18.42 -31.36
C PHE A 877 15.49 19.13 -30.08
N ARG A 878 15.83 20.42 -29.92
CA ARG A 878 15.38 21.24 -28.78
C ARG A 878 13.87 21.43 -28.76
N MET A 879 13.24 21.54 -29.93
CA MET A 879 11.78 21.69 -30.08
C MET A 879 11.00 20.41 -29.81
N GLU A 880 11.59 19.24 -30.01
CA GLU A 880 10.92 17.95 -29.74
C GLU A 880 11.17 17.48 -28.30
N THR A 881 12.39 17.62 -27.78
CA THR A 881 12.75 17.09 -26.45
C THR A 881 12.56 18.09 -25.32
N GLY A 882 12.67 19.40 -25.60
CA GLY A 882 12.67 20.44 -24.57
C GLY A 882 13.98 20.58 -23.81
N LEU A 883 15.01 19.83 -24.20
CA LEU A 883 16.37 19.97 -23.66
C LEU A 883 17.11 21.15 -24.29
N PRO A 884 18.07 21.76 -23.57
CA PRO A 884 18.79 22.94 -24.03
C PRO A 884 19.80 22.63 -25.15
N ASP A 885 20.44 21.46 -25.15
CA ASP A 885 21.45 21.04 -26.14
C ASP A 885 21.64 19.51 -26.14
N ARG A 886 22.44 19.02 -27.09
CA ARG A 886 22.77 17.59 -27.24
C ARG A 886 23.75 17.06 -26.19
N ASP A 887 24.56 17.92 -25.58
CA ASP A 887 25.51 17.52 -24.53
C ASP A 887 24.76 17.10 -23.27
N THR A 888 23.73 17.86 -22.91
CA THR A 888 22.78 17.51 -21.84
C THR A 888 22.10 16.17 -22.12
N PHE A 889 21.69 15.93 -23.37
CA PHE A 889 21.06 14.67 -23.77
C PHE A 889 22.02 13.47 -23.72
N SER A 890 23.28 13.66 -24.11
CA SER A 890 24.32 12.63 -24.02
C SER A 890 24.60 12.25 -22.57
N ALA A 891 24.65 13.22 -21.66
CA ALA A 891 24.78 12.96 -20.23
C ALA A 891 23.59 12.16 -19.64
N VAL A 892 22.37 12.37 -20.16
CA VAL A 892 21.20 11.55 -19.80
C VAL A 892 21.36 10.12 -20.32
N CYS A 893 21.78 9.94 -21.57
CA CYS A 893 21.96 8.62 -22.17
C CYS A 893 23.05 7.80 -21.46
N GLU A 894 24.20 8.40 -21.14
CA GLU A 894 25.29 7.75 -20.40
C GLU A 894 24.87 7.31 -18.99
N TYR A 895 23.97 8.06 -18.35
CA TYR A 895 23.47 7.69 -17.03
C TYR A 895 22.43 6.56 -17.13
N VAL A 896 21.50 6.63 -18.09
CA VAL A 896 20.50 5.56 -18.32
C VAL A 896 21.20 4.24 -18.67
N ALA A 897 22.32 4.27 -19.40
CA ALA A 897 23.13 3.09 -19.72
C ALA A 897 23.61 2.34 -18.46
N ARG A 898 23.79 3.02 -17.31
CA ARG A 898 24.18 2.40 -16.02
C ARG A 898 23.07 1.54 -15.41
N PHE A 899 21.84 1.72 -15.86
CA PHE A 899 20.65 1.01 -15.36
C PHE A 899 20.00 0.12 -16.44
N GLU A 900 20.63 -0.07 -17.60
CA GLU A 900 20.06 -0.81 -18.73
C GLU A 900 19.57 -2.22 -18.33
N GLY A 901 20.29 -2.91 -17.44
CA GLY A 901 19.88 -4.22 -16.90
C GLY A 901 18.70 -4.21 -15.91
N SER A 902 18.20 -3.04 -15.52
CA SER A 902 17.10 -2.84 -14.56
C SER A 902 15.80 -2.36 -15.23
N ILE A 903 15.84 -2.08 -16.54
CA ILE A 903 14.70 -1.57 -17.31
C ILE A 903 13.89 -2.75 -17.84
N THR A 904 12.74 -3.03 -17.22
CA THR A 904 11.79 -4.06 -17.68
C THR A 904 10.79 -3.48 -18.68
N TYR A 905 10.80 -3.99 -19.91
CA TYR A 905 9.83 -3.65 -20.95
C TYR A 905 8.61 -4.60 -20.90
N PRO A 906 7.38 -4.13 -21.18
CA PRO A 906 6.19 -4.98 -21.26
C PRO A 906 6.28 -6.03 -22.40
N GLU A 907 5.61 -7.16 -22.26
CA GLU A 907 5.55 -8.21 -23.30
C GLU A 907 5.05 -7.66 -24.65
N GLY A 908 5.78 -7.98 -25.73
CA GLY A 908 5.47 -7.55 -27.10
C GLY A 908 6.31 -6.36 -27.61
N TRP A 909 7.14 -5.74 -26.76
CA TRP A 909 8.14 -4.75 -27.17
C TRP A 909 9.50 -5.42 -27.41
N PHE A 910 10.11 -5.21 -28.57
CA PHE A 910 11.42 -5.75 -28.93
C PHE A 910 12.49 -4.64 -28.94
N PRO A 911 13.02 -4.22 -27.77
CA PRO A 911 13.97 -3.11 -27.67
C PRO A 911 15.30 -3.36 -28.40
N LYS A 912 15.64 -4.62 -28.71
CA LYS A 912 16.86 -5.00 -29.46
C LYS A 912 16.97 -4.38 -30.87
N ALA A 913 15.90 -3.77 -31.40
CA ALA A 913 15.89 -3.13 -32.71
C ALA A 913 16.21 -1.61 -32.70
N LEU A 914 16.36 -0.98 -31.52
CA LEU A 914 16.57 0.46 -31.34
C LEU A 914 17.71 0.74 -30.36
N SER A 915 18.62 1.66 -30.69
CA SER A 915 19.68 2.08 -29.75
C SER A 915 19.09 2.75 -28.51
N LEU A 916 19.77 2.62 -27.36
CA LEU A 916 19.35 3.22 -26.09
C LEU A 916 19.10 4.73 -26.22
N GLU A 917 19.96 5.42 -26.97
CA GLU A 917 19.82 6.84 -27.29
C GLU A 917 18.46 7.16 -27.94
N ASN A 918 18.03 6.36 -28.93
CA ASN A 918 16.75 6.57 -29.61
C ASN A 918 15.55 6.26 -28.70
N GLN A 919 15.72 5.35 -27.74
CA GLN A 919 14.69 5.04 -26.75
C GLN A 919 14.50 6.21 -25.76
N VAL A 920 15.60 6.80 -25.28
CA VAL A 920 15.57 7.98 -24.41
C VAL A 920 14.97 9.19 -25.15
N PHE A 921 15.37 9.39 -26.40
CA PHE A 921 14.84 10.46 -27.25
C PHE A 921 13.32 10.39 -27.42
N MET A 922 12.80 9.22 -27.81
CA MET A 922 11.36 8.99 -28.00
C MET A 922 10.55 9.22 -26.72
N THR A 923 11.13 8.86 -25.58
CA THR A 923 10.49 9.05 -24.27
C THR A 923 10.35 10.53 -23.94
N LEU A 924 11.42 11.32 -24.11
CA LEU A 924 11.41 12.76 -23.84
C LEU A 924 10.46 13.52 -24.77
N MET A 925 10.45 13.16 -26.06
CA MET A 925 9.55 13.74 -27.05
C MET A 925 8.07 13.56 -26.67
N LYS A 926 7.68 12.34 -26.26
CA LYS A 926 6.30 12.07 -25.84
C LYS A 926 5.92 12.74 -24.52
N LEU A 927 6.86 12.84 -23.59
CA LEU A 927 6.63 13.51 -22.31
C LEU A 927 6.31 15.00 -22.55
N ARG A 928 7.03 15.64 -23.47
CA ARG A 928 6.69 17.01 -23.91
C ARG A 928 5.33 17.08 -24.60
N HIS A 929 5.00 16.14 -25.47
CA HIS A 929 3.75 16.17 -26.24
C HIS A 929 2.50 15.97 -25.37
N ASN A 930 2.59 15.07 -24.38
CA ASN A 930 1.49 14.76 -23.47
C ASN A 930 1.38 15.77 -22.31
N TYR A 931 2.47 16.47 -21.98
CA TYR A 931 2.52 17.47 -20.90
C TYR A 931 3.02 18.82 -21.43
N SER A 932 2.22 19.45 -22.30
CA SER A 932 2.57 20.71 -22.99
C SER A 932 2.85 21.91 -22.07
N HIS A 933 2.40 21.88 -20.82
CA HIS A 933 2.65 22.92 -19.81
C HIS A 933 3.93 22.69 -18.99
N LEU A 934 4.58 21.53 -19.14
CA LEU A 934 5.82 21.21 -18.46
C LEU A 934 7.01 21.84 -19.21
N HIS A 935 7.33 23.09 -18.89
CA HIS A 935 8.45 23.81 -19.50
C HIS A 935 9.78 23.33 -18.89
N LEU A 936 10.32 22.20 -19.40
CA LEU A 936 11.62 21.66 -18.99
C LEU A 936 12.72 22.74 -19.02
N ALA A 937 12.74 23.58 -20.05
CA ALA A 937 13.67 24.70 -20.17
C ALA A 937 13.57 25.77 -19.05
N ALA A 938 12.41 25.94 -18.41
CA ALA A 938 12.25 26.89 -17.30
C ALA A 938 12.71 26.30 -15.96
N LEU A 939 12.68 24.97 -15.81
CA LEU A 939 13.26 24.24 -14.68
C LEU A 939 14.80 24.28 -14.70
N PHE A 940 15.40 24.44 -15.88
CA PHE A 940 16.86 24.35 -16.08
C PHE A 940 17.61 25.70 -16.07
N HIS A 941 17.02 26.79 -15.57
CA HIS A 941 17.74 28.04 -15.27
C HIS A 941 18.64 27.92 -14.01
N CYS A 942 19.40 26.83 -13.91
CA CYS A 942 20.34 26.55 -12.82
C CYS A 942 21.57 25.82 -13.37
N GLY A 943 22.70 25.91 -12.65
CA GLY A 943 23.98 25.40 -13.13
C GLY A 943 23.96 23.91 -13.49
N GLU A 944 24.90 23.48 -14.35
CA GLU A 944 24.99 22.14 -14.94
C GLU A 944 24.89 20.98 -13.92
N SER A 945 25.38 21.20 -12.68
CA SER A 945 25.29 20.26 -11.56
C SER A 945 23.87 20.13 -10.98
N THR A 946 23.08 21.20 -10.99
CA THR A 946 21.68 21.23 -10.55
C THR A 946 20.78 20.58 -11.59
N VAL A 947 21.03 20.82 -12.89
CA VAL A 947 20.36 20.13 -14.00
C VAL A 947 20.55 18.61 -13.90
N LYS A 948 21.79 18.16 -13.62
CA LYS A 948 22.10 16.75 -13.37
C LYS A 948 21.27 16.17 -12.22
N ASN A 949 21.21 16.85 -11.07
CA ASN A 949 20.46 16.36 -9.90
C ASN A 949 18.93 16.39 -10.08
N VAL A 950 18.41 17.39 -10.80
CA VAL A 950 16.98 17.49 -11.13
C VAL A 950 16.60 16.37 -12.09
N ILE A 951 17.37 16.14 -13.15
CA ILE A 951 17.13 15.03 -14.08
C ILE A 951 17.29 13.67 -13.40
N VAL A 952 18.28 13.51 -12.50
CA VAL A 952 18.46 12.30 -11.66
C VAL A 952 17.20 12.03 -10.81
N THR A 953 16.65 13.07 -10.18
CA THR A 953 15.42 12.94 -9.37
C THR A 953 14.17 12.72 -10.25
N PHE A 954 14.13 13.33 -11.44
CA PHE A 954 13.02 13.23 -12.38
C PHE A 954 12.94 11.85 -13.05
N ILE A 955 14.08 11.26 -13.43
CA ILE A 955 14.14 9.95 -14.10
C ILE A 955 13.86 8.79 -13.11
N GLU A 956 14.40 8.81 -11.89
CA GLU A 956 14.11 7.75 -10.90
C GLU A 956 12.63 7.68 -10.52
N VAL A 957 11.97 8.84 -10.44
CA VAL A 957 10.56 8.94 -10.04
C VAL A 957 9.63 8.68 -11.24
N LEU A 958 9.90 9.27 -12.41
CA LEU A 958 8.97 9.19 -13.56
C LEU A 958 9.19 7.98 -14.47
N HIS A 959 10.39 7.42 -14.57
CA HIS A 959 10.57 6.20 -15.38
C HIS A 959 9.81 5.02 -14.78
N LYS A 960 9.59 4.99 -13.46
CA LYS A 960 8.75 3.96 -12.83
C LYS A 960 7.26 4.28 -12.88
N LEU A 961 6.88 5.55 -12.73
CA LEU A 961 5.48 5.99 -12.68
C LEU A 961 4.83 6.16 -14.06
N LEU A 962 5.56 6.66 -15.05
CA LEU A 962 5.02 7.03 -16.36
C LEU A 962 5.35 6.06 -17.49
N PHE A 963 6.32 5.14 -17.34
CA PHE A 963 6.72 4.26 -18.45
C PHE A 963 5.57 3.36 -18.94
N LYS A 964 4.67 2.95 -18.04
CA LYS A 964 3.47 2.17 -18.40
C LYS A 964 2.43 3.00 -19.18
N ASP A 965 2.30 4.29 -18.90
CA ASP A 965 1.38 5.23 -19.57
C ASP A 965 1.94 5.82 -20.87
N ILE A 966 3.26 6.05 -20.93
CA ILE A 966 3.94 6.61 -22.12
C ILE A 966 4.11 5.54 -23.21
N MET A 967 4.34 4.27 -22.84
CA MET A 967 4.65 3.19 -23.78
C MET A 967 3.41 2.47 -24.32
N SER A 968 2.28 2.51 -23.60
CA SER A 968 0.98 1.98 -24.07
C SER A 968 0.39 2.78 -25.24
N THR A 969 0.95 3.95 -25.56
CA THR A 969 0.55 4.79 -26.70
C THR A 969 1.56 4.76 -27.85
N VAL A 970 2.60 3.91 -27.81
CA VAL A 970 3.47 3.70 -28.97
C VAL A 970 2.71 2.83 -29.97
N PRO A 971 2.49 3.25 -31.22
CA PRO A 971 1.96 2.34 -32.22
C PRO A 971 3.01 1.25 -32.44
N SER A 972 2.79 0.06 -31.87
CA SER A 972 3.34 -1.14 -32.48
C SER A 972 2.71 -1.21 -33.87
N LYS A 973 3.53 -1.24 -34.91
CA LYS A 973 3.00 -1.53 -36.25
C LYS A 973 2.19 -2.82 -36.16
N PRO A 974 0.95 -2.88 -36.69
CA PRO A 974 0.32 -4.16 -36.91
C PRO A 974 1.21 -4.94 -37.88
N ALA A 975 1.37 -6.23 -37.62
CA ALA A 975 1.96 -7.15 -38.58
C ALA A 975 1.31 -6.96 -39.95
N CYS A 976 2.10 -6.58 -40.95
CA CYS A 976 1.73 -6.72 -42.36
C CYS A 976 2.99 -6.94 -43.20
N LEU A 977 3.19 -8.22 -43.52
CA LEU A 977 3.48 -8.71 -44.87
C LEU A 977 4.77 -8.21 -45.54
N LEU A 978 5.84 -9.01 -45.39
CA LEU A 978 6.58 -9.43 -46.58
C LEU A 978 6.00 -10.80 -46.99
N HIS A 979 5.18 -10.78 -48.02
CA HIS A 979 4.65 -11.96 -48.70
C HIS A 979 5.58 -12.32 -49.88
N PHE A 980 5.54 -13.59 -50.26
CA PHE A 980 6.08 -14.26 -51.46
C PHE A 980 7.52 -14.82 -51.33
N GLY A 981 7.76 -16.13 -51.49
CA GLY A 981 6.85 -17.20 -51.85
C GLY A 981 7.55 -18.56 -51.87
N THR A 982 6.73 -19.61 -51.66
CA THR A 982 6.82 -20.95 -52.26
C THR A 982 8.20 -21.60 -52.41
N SER A 983 8.46 -22.70 -51.70
CA SER A 983 8.34 -24.05 -52.26
C SER A 983 8.68 -25.15 -51.23
N LYS A 984 7.86 -26.20 -51.20
CA LYS A 984 8.20 -27.64 -51.13
C LYS A 984 8.86 -28.17 -49.83
N THR A 985 8.11 -28.92 -49.01
CA THR A 985 7.99 -30.42 -48.94
C THR A 985 9.03 -31.08 -48.06
N ALA A 986 8.53 -32.01 -47.21
CA ALA A 986 9.22 -33.12 -46.53
C ALA A 986 10.26 -32.70 -45.47
N GLU A 987 10.30 -33.23 -44.25
CA GLU A 987 9.82 -34.48 -43.64
C GLU A 987 9.58 -34.23 -42.14
#